data_AF-A0A7X1ZIG4-F1
#
_entry.id   AF-A0A7X1ZIG4-F1
#
_cell.length_a   1.000
_cell.length_b   1.000
_cell.length_c   1.000
_cell.angle_alpha   90.00
_cell.angle_beta   90.00
_cell.angle_gamma   90.00
#
_symmetry.space_group_name_H-M   'P 1'
#
loop_
_entity.id
_entity.type
_entity.pdbx_description
1 polymer ?
#
loop_
_entity_poly.entity_id
_entity_poly.type
_entity_poly.pdbx_seq_one_letter_code
_entity_poly.pdbx_strand_id
1 'polypeptide(L)'
;MDHLVKEALEGEFRVNMHDADSIQRGLISYMVRVVGHDPRSAGPRQWFMALAYMVKGILSERGMGTSRAQYGQDTRRVYYLSMEFLTGRRLMKHLLDFGLETNVREALDALGQDLDELAQQEPDPALGNGGLGRLAACFLDSMATHRYPGHGYGIHYEFGMFSQTIEDGQQVEHPDNWLQGGNPWEFVRYSVSYPVRFNGRIVCFKDESGRERCEWVDTNNVNAIAYDLKVTGYDSPVISNLRLWSARASTDFDLRFFNEGNYIEAVKDKTTSETLSKVLYPMDSTVLGQELRLKQEYFFVSASLQDIIARYLRVHEDLRLLHEKIAIQLNDTHPALAVPELMRLLIDVHGLEWDEAWSVTRETFCYTNHTLLPEALETWPIGMLEHVLPRHLEIIYLINHDHLQQVRFRFPGEMEVLRKMSLVDENTQRIRMAHLAIVGSKRVNGVAALHTRLLREKVFPEFDEMYPGKFVNVTNGVTQRRWLLQCNPQLSDLITEAVGASWKSDLTALHALEPLAEDAAFRERFNAIKLANKARLADHLKEQTGYVVDPASMFDVQVKRIHEYKRQLLNLMHVIHRYTLLREGRLDDPVPRTVVIGGKAAPGYWLAKQIIRLTCDVALTINNDRAVSDRLKVVFLPNYNVSNAEITIPGANLSEQISTAGTEASGTGNMKFALNGALTIGTLDGANIEIKEEVGDDNIFIFGLTTEQVTETKRRGYNPWKVVEHDADLKRVLDMITSGFFSPQQVNRYSAIRDTLFDGGDQYMVLADFRSYIETQAKVDALYRDPDAWARKAILNVARMGLFSSDRSIQTYAKEIWGAEPMDI
;
A
#
# COMPACT_ATOMS: atom_id res chain seq x y z
N MET A 1 37.56 19.11 -16.48
CA MET A 1 36.17 18.78 -16.13
C MET A 1 36.11 18.27 -14.69
N ASP A 2 36.85 17.21 -14.36
CA ASP A 2 36.85 16.62 -13.00
C ASP A 2 37.17 17.61 -11.87
N HIS A 3 38.10 18.56 -12.06
CA HIS A 3 38.37 19.62 -11.08
C HIS A 3 37.18 20.55 -10.86
N LEU A 4 36.54 21.04 -11.94
CA LEU A 4 35.37 21.90 -11.87
C LEU A 4 34.14 21.16 -11.34
N VAL A 5 33.99 19.87 -11.66
CA VAL A 5 32.95 19.00 -11.11
C VAL A 5 33.19 18.78 -9.62
N LYS A 6 34.44 18.56 -9.20
CA LYS A 6 34.81 18.42 -7.80
C LYS A 6 34.56 19.71 -7.02
N GLU A 7 34.99 20.87 -7.54
CA GLU A 7 34.69 22.18 -6.94
C GLU A 7 33.18 22.46 -6.88
N ALA A 8 32.41 22.13 -7.92
CA ALA A 8 30.95 22.27 -7.88
C ALA A 8 30.28 21.31 -6.89
N LEU A 9 30.87 20.14 -6.66
CA LEU A 9 30.42 19.15 -5.68
C LEU A 9 30.96 19.37 -4.26
N GLU A 10 31.90 20.30 -4.04
CA GLU A 10 32.59 20.51 -2.76
C GLU A 10 32.65 22.00 -2.31
N GLY A 11 32.23 22.97 -3.13
CA GLY A 11 32.47 24.42 -2.92
C GLY A 11 31.31 25.29 -2.41
N GLU A 12 31.55 26.61 -2.40
CA GLU A 12 30.75 27.71 -1.79
C GLU A 12 29.34 27.98 -2.38
N PHE A 13 28.91 27.22 -3.38
CA PHE A 13 27.59 27.41 -4.03
C PHE A 13 26.44 26.69 -3.32
N ARG A 14 26.71 26.00 -2.21
CA ARG A 14 25.71 25.23 -1.46
C ARG A 14 25.00 26.10 -0.42
N VAL A 15 23.68 25.94 -0.34
CA VAL A 15 22.92 26.42 0.81
C VAL A 15 23.34 25.57 2.02
N ASN A 16 23.96 26.19 3.01
CA ASN A 16 24.16 25.56 4.31
C ASN A 16 22.79 25.43 4.99
N MET A 17 22.26 24.21 5.04
CA MET A 17 20.96 23.90 5.64
C MET A 17 21.01 23.82 7.18
N HIS A 18 22.19 23.98 7.77
CA HIS A 18 22.38 24.07 9.21
C HIS A 18 22.46 25.52 9.72
N ASP A 19 22.25 26.50 8.84
CA ASP A 19 22.27 27.93 9.17
C ASP A 19 21.01 28.62 8.61
N ALA A 20 20.18 29.17 9.50
CA ALA A 20 18.89 29.76 9.13
C ALA A 20 19.04 30.96 8.16
N ASP A 21 20.07 31.79 8.30
CA ASP A 21 20.34 32.95 7.43
C ASP A 21 20.73 32.49 6.00
N SER A 22 21.57 31.46 5.91
CA SER A 22 21.84 30.76 4.64
C SER A 22 20.57 30.20 4.01
N ILE A 23 19.70 29.52 4.77
CA ILE A 23 18.42 28.99 4.28
C ILE A 23 17.51 30.13 3.78
N GLN A 24 17.42 31.23 4.52
CA GLN A 24 16.60 32.39 4.15
C GLN A 24 17.04 32.98 2.80
N ARG A 25 18.35 33.22 2.63
CA ARG A 25 18.92 33.67 1.35
C ARG A 25 18.69 32.66 0.24
N GLY A 26 18.82 31.37 0.55
CA GLY A 26 18.52 30.26 -0.34
C GLY A 26 17.08 30.31 -0.85
N LEU A 27 16.10 30.37 0.06
CA LEU A 27 14.69 30.43 -0.26
C LEU A 27 14.34 31.61 -1.16
N ILE A 28 14.85 32.82 -0.87
CA ILE A 28 14.66 34.00 -1.71
C ILE A 28 15.28 33.78 -3.10
N SER A 29 16.48 33.22 -3.17
CA SER A 29 17.16 32.92 -4.43
C SER A 29 16.37 31.92 -5.28
N TYR A 30 15.89 30.82 -4.68
CA TYR A 30 15.05 29.83 -5.37
C TYR A 30 13.71 30.40 -5.79
N MET A 31 13.08 31.25 -4.96
CA MET A 31 11.85 31.96 -5.30
C MET A 31 12.02 32.81 -6.57
N VAL A 32 13.10 33.61 -6.64
CA VAL A 32 13.34 34.51 -7.76
C VAL A 32 13.83 33.76 -9.01
N ARG A 33 14.75 32.80 -8.85
CA ARG A 33 15.48 32.19 -9.98
C ARG A 33 14.86 30.90 -10.51
N VAL A 34 14.19 30.13 -9.65
CA VAL A 34 13.66 28.80 -10.01
C VAL A 34 12.14 28.84 -10.09
N VAL A 35 11.47 29.39 -9.08
CA VAL A 35 10.01 29.58 -9.11
C VAL A 35 9.63 30.72 -10.05
N GLY A 36 10.46 31.76 -10.13
CA GLY A 36 10.22 32.91 -11.02
C GLY A 36 9.19 33.89 -10.48
N HIS A 37 9.11 34.06 -9.15
CA HIS A 37 8.12 34.94 -8.50
C HIS A 37 8.81 36.00 -7.64
N ASP A 38 8.16 37.17 -7.47
CA ASP A 38 8.59 38.18 -6.50
C ASP A 38 8.28 37.68 -5.08
N PRO A 39 9.27 37.55 -4.17
CA PRO A 39 9.04 37.12 -2.80
C PRO A 39 8.03 37.99 -2.03
N ARG A 40 7.88 39.26 -2.39
CA ARG A 40 6.97 40.21 -1.72
C ARG A 40 5.49 39.95 -1.99
N SER A 41 5.17 39.21 -3.05
CA SER A 41 3.80 38.86 -3.44
C SER A 41 3.56 37.35 -3.54
N ALA A 42 4.55 36.53 -3.17
CA ALA A 42 4.47 35.09 -3.23
C ALA A 42 3.47 34.54 -2.19
N GLY A 43 2.56 33.66 -2.63
CA GLY A 43 1.67 32.93 -1.74
C GLY A 43 2.29 31.63 -1.21
N PRO A 44 1.56 30.90 -0.36
CA PRO A 44 2.04 29.65 0.24
C PRO A 44 2.52 28.62 -0.79
N ARG A 45 1.82 28.47 -1.92
CA ARG A 45 2.22 27.51 -2.96
C ARG A 45 3.59 27.85 -3.56
N GLN A 46 3.90 29.12 -3.80
CA GLN A 46 5.20 29.52 -4.34
C GLN A 46 6.32 29.28 -3.32
N TRP A 47 6.08 29.57 -2.04
CA TRP A 47 7.04 29.31 -0.97
C TRP A 47 7.30 27.82 -0.77
N PHE A 48 6.25 26.99 -0.82
CA PHE A 48 6.36 25.53 -0.87
C PHE A 48 7.26 25.09 -2.02
N MET A 49 7.05 25.59 -3.24
CA MET A 49 7.85 25.21 -4.41
C MET A 49 9.32 25.63 -4.24
N ALA A 50 9.58 26.83 -3.72
CA ALA A 50 10.95 27.31 -3.46
C ALA A 50 11.68 26.40 -2.46
N LEU A 51 11.03 26.06 -1.35
CA LEU A 51 11.57 25.14 -0.35
C LEU A 51 11.78 23.74 -0.92
N ALA A 52 10.79 23.20 -1.64
CA ALA A 52 10.87 21.88 -2.25
C ALA A 52 12.03 21.77 -3.26
N TYR A 53 12.25 22.78 -4.10
CA TYR A 53 13.38 22.80 -5.04
C TYR A 53 14.75 22.91 -4.36
N MET A 54 14.83 23.65 -3.26
CA MET A 54 16.04 23.71 -2.45
C MET A 54 16.36 22.34 -1.83
N VAL A 55 15.37 21.69 -1.21
CA VAL A 55 15.52 20.32 -0.66
C VAL A 55 15.82 19.31 -1.78
N LYS A 56 15.22 19.45 -2.96
CA LYS A 56 15.51 18.64 -4.15
C LYS A 56 16.98 18.70 -4.55
N GLY A 57 17.64 19.86 -4.39
CA GLY A 57 19.09 19.99 -4.60
C GLY A 57 19.88 19.00 -3.74
N ILE A 58 19.59 18.95 -2.44
CA ILE A 58 20.22 18.04 -1.47
C ILE A 58 19.96 16.58 -1.86
N LEU A 59 18.73 16.25 -2.23
CA LEU A 59 18.35 14.91 -2.69
C LEU A 59 19.16 14.47 -3.91
N SER A 60 19.40 15.41 -4.85
CA SER A 60 20.20 15.15 -6.04
C SER A 60 21.65 14.84 -5.68
N GLU A 61 22.26 15.66 -4.80
CA GLU A 61 23.65 15.50 -4.38
C GLU A 61 23.89 14.18 -3.63
N ARG A 62 23.09 13.92 -2.58
CA ARG A 62 23.18 12.66 -1.81
C ARG A 62 22.83 11.45 -2.67
N GLY A 63 21.87 11.59 -3.59
CA GLY A 63 21.52 10.56 -4.57
C GLY A 63 22.67 10.20 -5.50
N MET A 64 23.41 11.19 -5.99
CA MET A 64 24.63 10.94 -6.79
C MET A 64 25.72 10.25 -5.96
N GLY A 65 25.89 10.65 -4.69
CA GLY A 65 26.80 9.97 -3.75
C GLY A 65 26.45 8.50 -3.57
N THR A 66 25.17 8.21 -3.30
CA THR A 66 24.64 6.85 -3.18
C THR A 66 24.90 6.02 -4.44
N SER A 67 24.59 6.56 -5.62
CA SER A 67 24.84 5.86 -6.88
C SER A 67 26.33 5.57 -7.10
N ARG A 68 27.23 6.53 -6.81
CA ARG A 68 28.67 6.31 -6.92
C ARG A 68 29.14 5.20 -5.98
N ALA A 69 28.66 5.15 -4.75
CA ALA A 69 28.98 4.09 -3.80
C ALA A 69 28.48 2.72 -4.30
N GLN A 70 27.24 2.63 -4.79
CA GLN A 70 26.68 1.39 -5.36
C GLN A 70 27.46 0.84 -6.55
N TYR A 71 28.04 1.70 -7.40
CA TYR A 71 28.88 1.26 -8.50
C TYR A 71 30.31 0.97 -8.05
N GLY A 72 30.89 1.81 -7.18
CA GLY A 72 32.26 1.67 -6.71
C GLY A 72 32.49 0.44 -5.83
N GLN A 73 31.49 0.04 -5.03
CA GLN A 73 31.54 -1.16 -4.18
C GLN A 73 31.01 -2.42 -4.88
N ASP A 74 30.48 -2.29 -6.09
CA ASP A 74 29.87 -3.41 -6.83
C ASP A 74 28.84 -4.21 -5.99
N THR A 75 28.00 -3.46 -5.27
CA THR A 75 27.03 -4.02 -4.31
C THR A 75 25.95 -4.82 -5.00
N ARG A 76 25.48 -5.91 -4.37
CA ARG A 76 24.25 -6.60 -4.79
C ARG A 76 23.03 -5.70 -4.59
N ARG A 77 22.29 -5.40 -5.67
CA ARG A 77 21.16 -4.45 -5.66
C ARG A 77 19.83 -5.17 -5.56
N VAL A 78 18.89 -4.55 -4.85
CA VAL A 78 17.52 -5.03 -4.68
C VAL A 78 16.57 -4.17 -5.50
N TYR A 79 15.77 -4.79 -6.36
CA TYR A 79 14.71 -4.14 -7.12
C TYR A 79 13.35 -4.65 -6.67
N TYR A 80 12.54 -3.74 -6.13
CA TYR A 80 11.21 -4.03 -5.63
C TYR A 80 10.16 -3.57 -6.64
N LEU A 81 9.50 -4.53 -7.30
CA LEU A 81 8.53 -4.27 -8.36
C LEU A 81 7.12 -4.29 -7.78
N SER A 82 6.41 -3.17 -7.88
CA SER A 82 5.03 -3.06 -7.40
C SER A 82 4.19 -2.14 -8.27
N MET A 83 2.93 -2.52 -8.48
CA MET A 83 1.94 -1.68 -9.16
C MET A 83 1.55 -0.44 -8.34
N GLU A 84 1.79 -0.41 -7.03
CA GLU A 84 1.44 0.75 -6.21
C GLU A 84 2.53 1.16 -5.22
N PHE A 85 2.67 2.47 -5.01
CA PHE A 85 3.51 3.09 -3.98
C PHE A 85 2.74 4.24 -3.31
N LEU A 86 2.14 3.95 -2.16
CA LEU A 86 1.35 4.93 -1.42
C LEU A 86 2.27 5.77 -0.52
N THR A 87 3.09 6.65 -1.11
CA THR A 87 4.20 7.36 -0.44
C THR A 87 3.75 8.43 0.56
N GLY A 88 2.65 9.14 0.25
CA GLY A 88 2.19 10.32 0.99
C GLY A 88 3.06 11.56 0.71
N ARG A 89 2.70 12.68 1.33
CA ARG A 89 3.47 13.94 1.27
C ARG A 89 4.92 13.73 1.71
N ARG A 90 5.83 14.50 1.10
CA ARG A 90 7.27 14.24 1.13
C ARG A 90 8.07 15.36 1.78
N LEU A 91 7.59 16.60 1.78
CA LEU A 91 8.33 17.73 2.33
C LEU A 91 8.75 17.48 3.78
N MET A 92 7.77 17.28 4.65
CA MET A 92 8.02 17.05 6.09
C MET A 92 8.86 15.80 6.31
N LYS A 93 8.65 14.76 5.50
CA LYS A 93 9.44 13.52 5.59
C LYS A 93 10.92 13.74 5.27
N HIS A 94 11.22 14.51 4.22
CA HIS A 94 12.59 14.82 3.83
C HIS A 94 13.27 15.71 4.87
N LEU A 95 12.56 16.72 5.41
CA LEU A 95 13.09 17.58 6.47
C LEU A 95 13.37 16.78 7.76
N LEU A 96 12.46 15.89 8.13
CA LEU A 96 12.60 14.98 9.27
C LEU A 96 13.83 14.09 9.14
N ASP A 97 13.98 13.41 8.01
CA ASP A 97 15.07 12.46 7.78
C ASP A 97 16.45 13.10 7.77
N PHE A 98 16.51 14.36 7.32
CA PHE A 98 17.75 15.14 7.29
C PHE A 98 18.02 15.89 8.60
N GLY A 99 17.09 15.90 9.56
CA GLY A 99 17.20 16.70 10.78
C GLY A 99 17.21 18.20 10.52
N LEU A 100 16.46 18.66 9.50
CA LEU A 100 16.46 20.05 9.02
C LEU A 100 15.21 20.84 9.42
N GLU A 101 14.22 20.19 10.03
CA GLU A 101 12.93 20.82 10.32
C GLU A 101 13.07 22.10 11.15
N THR A 102 13.81 22.06 12.26
CA THR A 102 13.99 23.22 13.15
C THR A 102 14.58 24.43 12.43
N ASN A 103 15.67 24.23 11.68
CA ASN A 103 16.35 25.32 10.98
C ASN A 103 15.49 25.90 9.85
N VAL A 104 14.70 25.04 9.19
CA VAL A 104 13.76 25.48 8.14
C VAL A 104 12.60 26.26 8.75
N ARG A 105 12.05 25.84 9.90
CA ARG A 105 11.02 26.60 10.62
C ARG A 105 11.54 27.99 11.00
N GLU A 106 12.72 28.07 11.63
CA GLU A 106 13.34 29.35 12.00
C GLU A 106 13.54 30.29 10.80
N ALA A 107 14.03 29.76 9.67
CA ALA A 107 14.25 30.55 8.46
C ALA A 107 12.94 31.02 7.80
N LEU A 108 11.89 30.21 7.83
CA LEU A 108 10.56 30.56 7.30
C LEU A 108 9.86 31.58 8.20
N ASP A 109 9.94 31.43 9.52
CA ASP A 109 9.38 32.36 10.50
C ASP A 109 9.99 33.77 10.31
N ALA A 110 11.30 33.84 10.05
CA ALA A 110 12.00 35.10 9.72
C ALA A 110 11.51 35.74 8.41
N LEU A 111 10.86 34.98 7.53
CA LEU A 111 10.22 35.42 6.29
C LEU A 111 8.70 35.59 6.44
N GLY A 112 8.15 35.39 7.65
CA GLY A 112 6.73 35.44 7.94
C GLY A 112 5.92 34.34 7.25
N GLN A 113 6.51 33.14 7.07
CA GLN A 113 5.88 31.97 6.48
C GLN A 113 5.78 30.84 7.50
N ASP A 114 4.69 30.07 7.46
CA ASP A 114 4.47 28.92 8.34
C ASP A 114 4.74 27.59 7.61
N LEU A 115 5.64 26.75 8.14
CA LEU A 115 6.02 25.49 7.49
C LEU A 115 4.84 24.51 7.34
N ASP A 116 3.93 24.46 8.30
CA ASP A 116 2.79 23.53 8.27
C ASP A 116 1.77 23.98 7.22
N GLU A 117 1.54 25.29 7.05
CA GLU A 117 0.75 25.85 5.95
C GLU A 117 1.38 25.55 4.58
N LEU A 118 2.71 25.65 4.46
CA LEU A 118 3.43 25.29 3.23
C LEU A 118 3.31 23.78 2.93
N ALA A 119 3.44 22.93 3.94
CA ALA A 119 3.32 21.48 3.79
C ALA A 119 1.90 21.05 3.33
N GLN A 120 0.87 21.80 3.69
CA GLN A 120 -0.49 21.57 3.21
C GLN A 120 -0.68 21.83 1.70
N GLN A 121 0.21 22.63 1.08
CA GLN A 121 0.19 22.88 -0.37
C GLN A 121 0.66 21.69 -1.20
N GLU A 122 1.22 20.65 -0.57
CA GLU A 122 1.67 19.44 -1.23
C GLU A 122 0.49 18.46 -1.44
N PRO A 123 0.14 18.08 -2.68
CA PRO A 123 -0.80 16.97 -2.88
C PRO A 123 -0.13 15.63 -2.55
N ASP A 124 -0.88 14.67 -2.00
CA ASP A 124 -0.41 13.30 -1.89
C ASP A 124 -0.14 12.73 -3.30
N PRO A 125 1.01 12.12 -3.57
CA PRO A 125 1.23 11.42 -4.82
C PRO A 125 0.23 10.28 -5.01
N ALA A 126 -0.60 10.36 -6.05
CA ALA A 126 -1.65 9.39 -6.34
C ALA A 126 -1.08 8.12 -7.03
N LEU A 127 -0.07 7.51 -6.39
CA LEU A 127 0.71 6.39 -6.94
C LEU A 127 0.32 5.04 -6.34
N GLY A 128 -0.71 5.00 -5.48
CA GLY A 128 -1.18 3.78 -4.84
C GLY A 128 -2.56 3.92 -4.25
N ASN A 129 -3.11 2.80 -3.76
CA ASN A 129 -4.44 2.73 -3.16
C ASN A 129 -4.40 2.14 -1.75
N GLY A 130 -3.77 0.97 -1.57
CA GLY A 130 -3.99 0.13 -0.40
C GLY A 130 -2.78 -0.12 0.50
N GLY A 131 -2.92 -1.18 1.31
CA GLY A 131 -1.88 -1.65 2.21
C GLY A 131 -0.63 -2.17 1.48
N LEU A 132 -0.79 -2.72 0.27
CA LEU A 132 0.32 -3.21 -0.56
C LEU A 132 1.26 -2.05 -0.94
N GLY A 133 0.72 -0.96 -1.47
CA GLY A 133 1.50 0.22 -1.85
C GLY A 133 2.04 0.98 -0.64
N ARG A 134 1.33 0.94 0.49
CA ARG A 134 1.83 1.54 1.72
C ARG A 134 2.98 0.75 2.33
N LEU A 135 2.96 -0.58 2.22
CA LEU A 135 4.06 -1.46 2.60
C LEU A 135 5.28 -1.18 1.73
N ALA A 136 5.11 -1.14 0.41
CA ALA A 136 6.19 -0.81 -0.54
C ALA A 136 6.87 0.52 -0.19
N ALA A 137 6.08 1.54 0.17
CA ALA A 137 6.62 2.83 0.62
C ALA A 137 7.36 2.75 1.98
N CYS A 138 6.88 1.95 2.95
CA CYS A 138 7.59 1.71 4.21
C CYS A 138 8.91 0.96 3.97
N PHE A 139 8.93 0.01 3.03
CA PHE A 139 10.10 -0.78 2.69
C PHE A 139 11.21 0.05 2.02
N LEU A 140 10.86 0.95 1.10
CA LEU A 140 11.85 1.88 0.51
C LEU A 140 12.49 2.79 1.57
N ASP A 141 11.69 3.24 2.53
CA ASP A 141 12.14 4.05 3.66
C ASP A 141 13.11 3.28 4.58
N SER A 142 12.76 2.05 4.95
CA SER A 142 13.63 1.17 5.74
C SER A 142 14.91 0.77 5.01
N MET A 143 14.84 0.48 3.70
CA MET A 143 16.04 0.23 2.90
C MET A 143 16.98 1.44 2.88
N ALA A 144 16.46 2.66 2.71
CA ALA A 144 17.27 3.87 2.74
C ALA A 144 17.87 4.13 4.15
N THR A 145 17.08 3.94 5.20
CA THR A 145 17.49 4.15 6.60
C THR A 145 18.64 3.20 6.97
N HIS A 146 18.51 1.92 6.62
CA HIS A 146 19.51 0.88 6.92
C HIS A 146 20.54 0.66 5.79
N ARG A 147 20.66 1.64 4.89
CA ARG A 147 21.69 1.71 3.83
C ARG A 147 21.71 0.52 2.86
N TYR A 148 20.60 -0.19 2.70
CA TYR A 148 20.50 -1.24 1.70
C TYR A 148 20.38 -0.63 0.29
N PRO A 149 21.05 -1.19 -0.73
CA PRO A 149 21.03 -0.70 -2.12
C PRO A 149 19.71 -1.03 -2.84
N GLY A 150 18.60 -0.47 -2.33
CA GLY A 150 17.23 -0.73 -2.77
C GLY A 150 16.69 0.28 -3.78
N HIS A 151 15.92 -0.22 -4.74
CA HIS A 151 15.21 0.56 -5.74
C HIS A 151 13.75 0.06 -5.85
N GLY A 152 12.81 0.99 -6.00
CA GLY A 152 11.42 0.67 -6.33
C GLY A 152 11.16 0.89 -7.81
N TYR A 153 10.37 0.02 -8.45
CA TYR A 153 9.83 0.22 -9.79
C TYR A 153 8.31 0.13 -9.81
N GLY A 154 7.67 1.10 -10.46
CA GLY A 154 6.22 1.14 -10.68
C GLY A 154 5.84 2.01 -11.87
N ILE A 155 4.58 2.44 -11.93
CA ILE A 155 4.03 3.28 -13.01
C ILE A 155 3.82 4.71 -12.51
N HIS A 156 4.10 5.69 -13.37
CA HIS A 156 3.82 7.10 -13.10
C HIS A 156 2.36 7.41 -13.46
N TYR A 157 1.44 7.13 -12.53
CA TYR A 157 0.00 7.35 -12.77
C TYR A 157 -0.36 8.84 -12.77
N GLU A 158 -0.99 9.30 -13.84
CA GLU A 158 -1.41 10.70 -13.98
C GLU A 158 -2.55 11.07 -13.02
N PHE A 159 -3.53 10.16 -12.83
CA PHE A 159 -4.76 10.41 -12.07
C PHE A 159 -5.00 9.45 -10.90
N GLY A 160 -3.97 8.66 -10.55
CA GLY A 160 -4.04 7.62 -9.53
C GLY A 160 -5.21 6.67 -9.71
N MET A 161 -5.84 6.24 -8.61
CA MET A 161 -7.07 5.43 -8.69
C MET A 161 -8.29 6.33 -8.91
N PHE A 162 -8.55 7.23 -7.95
CA PHE A 162 -9.49 8.36 -8.01
C PHE A 162 -9.43 9.15 -6.69
N SER A 163 -9.86 10.39 -6.72
CA SER A 163 -10.25 11.17 -5.55
C SER A 163 -11.73 10.94 -5.24
N GLN A 164 -12.07 10.79 -3.96
CA GLN A 164 -13.42 10.43 -3.51
C GLN A 164 -14.12 11.66 -2.93
N THR A 165 -15.31 11.96 -3.40
CA THR A 165 -16.26 12.85 -2.73
C THR A 165 -17.47 12.05 -2.27
N ILE A 166 -18.24 12.62 -1.35
CA ILE A 166 -19.52 12.05 -0.90
C ILE A 166 -20.62 13.04 -1.30
N GLU A 167 -21.44 12.65 -2.28
CA GLU A 167 -22.55 13.45 -2.80
C GLU A 167 -23.86 12.69 -2.58
N ASP A 168 -24.84 13.32 -1.90
CA ASP A 168 -26.10 12.67 -1.50
C ASP A 168 -25.90 11.31 -0.80
N GLY A 169 -24.87 11.24 0.06
CA GLY A 169 -24.46 10.04 0.78
C GLY A 169 -23.75 8.99 -0.08
N GLN A 170 -23.48 9.24 -1.35
CA GLN A 170 -22.87 8.28 -2.27
C GLN A 170 -21.42 8.64 -2.58
N GLN A 171 -20.57 7.63 -2.72
CA GLN A 171 -19.23 7.81 -3.28
C GLN A 171 -19.34 8.24 -4.74
N VAL A 172 -18.68 9.35 -5.07
CA VAL A 172 -18.44 9.82 -6.45
C VAL A 172 -16.93 9.82 -6.70
N GLU A 173 -16.53 9.27 -7.84
CA GLU A 173 -15.15 9.20 -8.27
C GLU A 173 -14.78 10.38 -9.19
N HIS A 174 -13.74 11.12 -8.83
CA HIS A 174 -13.12 12.12 -9.70
C HIS A 174 -11.65 11.77 -9.97
N PRO A 175 -11.06 12.21 -11.09
CA PRO A 175 -9.62 12.06 -11.31
C PRO A 175 -8.80 12.69 -10.18
N ASP A 176 -7.73 12.03 -9.73
CA ASP A 176 -6.83 12.59 -8.71
C ASP A 176 -5.76 13.46 -9.37
N ASN A 177 -5.99 14.77 -9.46
CA ASN A 177 -5.18 15.72 -10.24
C ASN A 177 -3.88 16.17 -9.54
N TRP A 178 -3.17 15.25 -8.89
CA TRP A 178 -1.98 15.56 -8.09
C TRP A 178 -0.80 16.18 -8.88
N LEU A 179 -0.78 16.00 -10.22
CA LEU A 179 0.23 16.56 -11.12
C LEU A 179 -0.15 17.92 -11.74
N GLN A 180 -1.37 18.43 -11.54
CA GLN A 180 -1.87 19.62 -12.23
C GLN A 180 -0.98 20.87 -12.00
N GLY A 181 -0.43 21.01 -10.78
CA GLY A 181 0.49 22.10 -10.42
C GLY A 181 1.97 21.75 -10.57
N GLY A 182 2.29 20.66 -11.27
CA GLY A 182 3.60 20.03 -11.30
C GLY A 182 3.98 19.36 -9.97
N ASN A 183 4.99 18.50 -10.03
CA ASN A 183 5.56 17.84 -8.86
C ASN A 183 7.04 18.23 -8.71
N PRO A 184 7.41 19.01 -7.66
CA PRO A 184 8.78 19.49 -7.52
C PRO A 184 9.77 18.33 -7.27
N TRP A 185 9.32 17.16 -6.83
CA TRP A 185 10.19 16.04 -6.44
C TRP A 185 10.66 15.16 -7.60
N GLU A 186 10.14 15.36 -8.80
CA GLU A 186 10.43 14.51 -9.97
C GLU A 186 11.74 14.85 -10.66
N PHE A 187 12.54 13.83 -10.93
CA PHE A 187 13.64 13.92 -11.89
C PHE A 187 13.27 13.14 -13.14
N VAL A 188 12.83 13.84 -14.19
CA VAL A 188 12.55 13.22 -15.49
C VAL A 188 13.85 12.80 -16.16
N ARG A 189 13.92 11.57 -16.65
CA ARG A 189 15.10 10.98 -17.30
C ARG A 189 14.80 10.66 -18.76
N TYR A 190 14.70 11.66 -19.62
CA TYR A 190 14.43 11.45 -21.05
C TYR A 190 15.45 10.54 -21.76
N SER A 191 16.70 10.49 -21.27
CA SER A 191 17.73 9.58 -21.79
C SER A 191 17.55 8.12 -21.36
N VAL A 192 16.65 7.86 -20.41
CA VAL A 192 16.28 6.51 -19.95
C VAL A 192 14.88 6.23 -20.50
N SER A 193 14.87 5.71 -21.73
CA SER A 193 13.67 5.36 -22.47
C SER A 193 13.83 3.96 -23.05
N TYR A 194 12.83 3.11 -22.83
CA TYR A 194 12.83 1.73 -23.34
C TYR A 194 11.58 1.45 -24.17
N PRO A 195 11.70 0.84 -25.36
CA PRO A 195 10.54 0.43 -26.13
C PRO A 195 9.90 -0.79 -25.47
N VAL A 196 8.58 -0.77 -25.34
CA VAL A 196 7.77 -1.91 -24.92
C VAL A 196 6.84 -2.29 -26.06
N ARG A 197 6.83 -3.58 -26.39
CA ARG A 197 6.13 -4.13 -27.55
C ARG A 197 4.83 -4.80 -27.12
N PHE A 198 3.80 -4.71 -27.95
CA PHE A 198 2.53 -5.43 -27.77
C PHE A 198 2.09 -6.03 -29.09
N ASN A 199 1.23 -7.04 -29.02
CA ASN A 199 0.62 -7.70 -30.17
C ASN A 199 1.68 -8.31 -31.11
N GLY A 200 1.45 -8.31 -32.42
CA GLY A 200 2.39 -8.84 -33.41
C GLY A 200 2.37 -10.36 -33.51
N ARG A 201 3.45 -10.94 -34.04
CA ARG A 201 3.56 -12.39 -34.30
C ARG A 201 4.99 -12.90 -34.19
N ILE A 202 5.13 -14.21 -34.07
CA ILE A 202 6.43 -14.89 -34.01
C ILE A 202 6.81 -15.39 -35.40
N VAL A 203 8.05 -15.12 -35.82
CA VAL A 203 8.64 -15.63 -37.05
C VAL A 203 9.91 -16.37 -36.71
N CYS A 204 9.95 -17.67 -37.01
CA CYS A 204 11.14 -18.50 -36.79
C CYS A 204 11.87 -18.76 -38.11
N PHE A 205 13.19 -18.66 -38.09
CA PHE A 205 14.07 -18.89 -39.23
C PHE A 205 15.40 -19.52 -38.76
N LYS A 206 16.17 -20.10 -39.68
CA LYS A 206 17.53 -20.54 -39.37
C LYS A 206 18.50 -19.40 -39.60
N ASP A 207 19.30 -19.09 -38.61
CA ASP A 207 20.37 -18.09 -38.73
C ASP A 207 21.53 -18.61 -39.61
N GLU A 208 22.55 -17.78 -39.81
CA GLU A 208 23.74 -18.12 -40.61
C GLU A 208 24.52 -19.33 -40.05
N SER A 209 24.34 -19.66 -38.77
CA SER A 209 24.92 -20.83 -38.11
C SER A 209 24.05 -22.09 -38.18
N GLY A 210 22.87 -22.00 -38.81
CA GLY A 210 21.90 -23.09 -38.93
C GLY A 210 21.04 -23.31 -37.69
N ARG A 211 21.15 -22.45 -36.66
CA ARG A 211 20.34 -22.49 -35.43
C ARG A 211 18.98 -21.86 -35.69
N GLU A 212 17.94 -22.50 -35.19
CA GLU A 212 16.58 -21.95 -35.25
C GLU A 212 16.46 -20.78 -34.28
N ARG A 213 16.07 -19.62 -34.80
CA ARG A 213 15.86 -18.38 -34.05
C ARG A 213 14.44 -17.90 -34.32
N CYS A 214 13.74 -17.51 -33.26
CA CYS A 214 12.41 -16.92 -33.35
C CYS A 214 12.47 -15.44 -32.98
N GLU A 215 11.83 -14.59 -33.78
CA GLU A 215 11.74 -13.16 -33.56
C GLU A 215 10.28 -12.72 -33.38
N TRP A 216 10.08 -11.82 -32.42
CA TRP A 216 8.79 -11.16 -32.20
C TRP A 216 8.70 -9.87 -33.01
N VAL A 217 7.92 -9.92 -34.09
CA VAL A 217 7.84 -8.89 -35.14
C VAL A 217 6.42 -8.36 -35.31
N ASP A 218 6.28 -7.30 -36.12
CA ASP A 218 4.99 -6.65 -36.43
C ASP A 218 4.24 -6.14 -35.18
N THR A 219 4.98 -5.62 -34.20
CA THR A 219 4.46 -5.20 -32.88
C THR A 219 4.01 -3.73 -32.84
N ASN A 220 3.10 -3.42 -31.92
CA ASN A 220 2.74 -2.06 -31.53
C ASN A 220 3.64 -1.59 -30.39
N ASN A 221 4.36 -0.48 -30.57
CA ASN A 221 5.41 -0.06 -29.64
C ASN A 221 5.03 1.20 -28.87
N VAL A 222 5.23 1.16 -27.56
CA VAL A 222 5.11 2.28 -26.63
C VAL A 222 6.48 2.54 -26.00
N ASN A 223 6.87 3.80 -25.81
CA ASN A 223 8.09 4.15 -25.12
C ASN A 223 7.81 4.38 -23.63
N ALA A 224 8.57 3.72 -22.76
CA ALA A 224 8.55 3.93 -21.32
C ALA A 224 9.63 4.94 -20.92
N ILE A 225 9.24 6.11 -20.42
CA ILE A 225 10.16 7.15 -19.93
C ILE A 225 10.23 7.11 -18.41
N ALA A 226 11.45 7.15 -17.87
CA ALA A 226 11.67 7.12 -16.42
C ALA A 226 11.45 8.48 -15.73
N TYR A 227 10.71 8.44 -14.61
CA TYR A 227 10.56 9.50 -13.64
C TYR A 227 11.11 9.00 -12.30
N ASP A 228 12.17 9.64 -11.79
CA ASP A 228 12.79 9.26 -10.52
C ASP A 228 12.23 10.12 -9.37
N LEU A 229 11.78 9.44 -8.31
CA LEU A 229 11.44 10.00 -7.02
C LEU A 229 12.47 9.51 -5.97
N LYS A 230 13.20 10.45 -5.34
CA LYS A 230 14.27 10.13 -4.37
C LYS A 230 13.76 9.85 -2.97
N VAL A 231 13.97 8.66 -2.43
CA VAL A 231 13.49 8.26 -1.10
C VAL A 231 14.61 8.41 -0.08
N THR A 232 14.37 9.21 0.97
CA THR A 232 15.31 9.45 2.06
C THR A 232 15.22 8.36 3.12
N GLY A 233 16.34 8.12 3.80
CA GLY A 233 16.41 7.34 5.03
C GLY A 233 16.65 8.26 6.23
N TYR A 234 16.12 7.88 7.39
CA TYR A 234 16.32 8.66 8.62
C TYR A 234 17.76 8.59 9.09
N ASP A 235 18.36 9.76 9.33
CA ASP A 235 19.76 9.89 9.73
C ASP A 235 20.72 9.05 8.86
N SER A 236 20.44 9.04 7.55
CA SER A 236 21.16 8.24 6.58
C SER A 236 21.67 9.12 5.42
N PRO A 237 22.92 8.90 4.97
CA PRO A 237 23.42 9.54 3.74
C PRO A 237 22.84 8.88 2.48
N VAL A 238 22.22 7.70 2.61
CA VAL A 238 21.68 6.92 1.49
C VAL A 238 20.36 7.47 1.02
N ILE A 239 20.25 7.63 -0.30
CA ILE A 239 19.02 7.98 -1.00
C ILE A 239 18.64 6.82 -1.93
N SER A 240 17.58 6.11 -1.57
CA SER A 240 16.95 5.11 -2.43
C SER A 240 16.21 5.78 -3.58
N ASN A 241 15.89 5.02 -4.63
CA ASN A 241 15.24 5.55 -5.83
C ASN A 241 13.95 4.79 -6.13
N LEU A 242 12.83 5.49 -6.17
CA LEU A 242 11.59 5.00 -6.76
C LEU A 242 11.52 5.48 -8.21
N ARG A 243 11.67 4.56 -9.17
CA ARG A 243 11.55 4.81 -10.60
C ARG A 243 10.14 4.48 -11.07
N LEU A 244 9.51 5.43 -11.73
CA LEU A 244 8.15 5.32 -12.23
C LEU A 244 8.17 5.47 -13.75
N TRP A 245 7.46 4.59 -14.45
CA TRP A 245 7.39 4.59 -15.91
C TRP A 245 6.15 5.35 -16.40
N SER A 246 6.38 6.36 -17.24
CA SER A 246 5.33 7.06 -17.98
C SER A 246 5.30 6.54 -19.42
N ALA A 247 4.12 6.17 -19.91
CA ALA A 247 3.95 5.72 -21.28
C ALA A 247 3.90 6.93 -22.23
N ARG A 248 4.67 6.87 -23.32
CA ARG A 248 4.65 7.86 -24.40
C ARG A 248 4.53 7.16 -25.74
N ALA A 249 3.84 7.79 -26.68
CA ALA A 249 3.78 7.26 -28.03
C ALA A 249 5.14 7.30 -28.71
N SER A 250 5.36 6.36 -29.62
CA SER A 250 6.50 6.34 -30.53
C SER A 250 6.41 7.45 -31.59
N THR A 251 5.19 7.84 -31.95
CA THR A 251 4.87 8.97 -32.82
C THR A 251 3.85 9.87 -32.11
N ASP A 252 4.24 11.10 -31.75
CA ASP A 252 3.39 11.98 -30.94
C ASP A 252 2.21 12.58 -31.73
N PHE A 253 2.33 12.75 -33.05
CA PHE A 253 1.38 13.51 -33.86
C PHE A 253 1.48 13.21 -35.36
N ASP A 254 0.37 12.90 -36.03
CA ASP A 254 0.31 12.80 -37.49
C ASP A 254 -0.20 14.10 -38.12
N LEU A 255 0.74 14.87 -38.68
CA LEU A 255 0.46 16.16 -39.31
C LEU A 255 -0.45 16.03 -40.56
N ARG A 256 -0.51 14.86 -41.20
CA ARG A 256 -1.36 14.64 -42.39
C ARG A 256 -2.83 14.69 -42.01
N PHE A 257 -3.24 13.88 -41.03
CA PHE A 257 -4.61 13.88 -40.52
C PHE A 257 -5.01 15.25 -39.95
N PHE A 258 -4.09 15.94 -39.28
CA PHE A 258 -4.36 17.29 -38.78
C PHE A 258 -4.63 18.30 -39.90
N ASN A 259 -3.80 18.30 -40.94
CA ASN A 259 -3.96 19.20 -42.09
C ASN A 259 -5.24 18.88 -42.90
N GLU A 260 -5.72 17.65 -42.84
CA GLU A 260 -7.01 17.22 -43.42
C GLU A 260 -8.22 17.55 -42.54
N GLY A 261 -8.00 18.17 -41.36
CA GLY A 261 -9.06 18.51 -40.39
C GLY A 261 -9.52 17.34 -39.53
N ASN A 262 -8.87 16.17 -39.62
CA ASN A 262 -9.16 14.99 -38.80
C ASN A 262 -8.32 15.00 -37.51
N TYR A 263 -8.67 15.90 -36.60
CA TYR A 263 -7.90 16.15 -35.38
C TYR A 263 -7.87 14.98 -34.40
N ILE A 264 -8.91 14.14 -34.36
CA ILE A 264 -8.97 12.96 -33.47
C ILE A 264 -7.96 11.91 -33.94
N GLU A 265 -7.95 11.59 -35.23
CA GLU A 265 -7.03 10.58 -35.76
C GLU A 265 -5.57 11.04 -35.67
N ALA A 266 -5.31 12.35 -35.79
CA ALA A 266 -3.98 12.94 -35.63
C ALA A 266 -3.31 12.67 -34.26
N VAL A 267 -4.09 12.36 -33.22
CA VAL A 267 -3.60 12.14 -31.83
C VAL A 267 -4.03 10.79 -31.24
N LYS A 268 -4.62 9.90 -32.03
CA LYS A 268 -5.20 8.64 -31.55
C LYS A 268 -4.16 7.67 -31.02
N ASP A 269 -3.04 7.51 -31.74
CA ASP A 269 -1.94 6.63 -31.32
C ASP A 269 -1.29 7.10 -30.02
N LYS A 270 -1.17 8.44 -29.90
CA LYS A 270 -0.76 9.10 -28.65
C LYS A 270 -1.70 8.76 -27.50
N THR A 271 -3.00 9.00 -27.69
CA THR A 271 -4.01 8.77 -26.65
C THR A 271 -4.05 7.33 -26.19
N THR A 272 -3.97 6.38 -27.13
CA THR A 272 -4.01 4.94 -26.83
C THR A 272 -2.77 4.52 -26.05
N SER A 273 -1.58 4.97 -26.45
CA SER A 273 -0.31 4.63 -25.80
C SER A 273 -0.21 5.20 -24.38
N GLU A 274 -0.59 6.47 -24.21
CA GLU A 274 -0.48 7.17 -22.92
C GLU A 274 -1.50 6.64 -21.88
N THR A 275 -2.55 5.92 -22.31
CA THR A 275 -3.57 5.35 -21.41
C THR A 275 -2.98 4.36 -20.38
N LEU A 276 -1.86 3.70 -20.70
CA LEU A 276 -1.18 2.75 -19.80
C LEU A 276 -0.72 3.38 -18.48
N SER A 277 -0.42 4.67 -18.46
CA SER A 277 0.03 5.36 -17.24
C SER A 277 -0.98 6.40 -16.75
N LYS A 278 -2.27 6.31 -17.11
CA LYS A 278 -3.29 7.25 -16.63
C LYS A 278 -3.82 6.90 -15.26
N VAL A 279 -4.38 5.70 -15.11
CA VAL A 279 -5.15 5.30 -13.92
C VAL A 279 -4.62 3.98 -13.35
N LEU A 280 -4.56 3.91 -12.03
CA LEU A 280 -4.23 2.71 -11.26
C LEU A 280 -5.49 1.84 -11.11
N TYR A 281 -5.34 0.53 -11.39
CA TYR A 281 -6.44 -0.46 -11.33
C TYR A 281 -7.69 -0.01 -12.11
N PRO A 282 -7.56 0.17 -13.45
CA PRO A 282 -8.71 0.47 -14.29
C PRO A 282 -9.77 -0.63 -14.14
N MET A 283 -11.04 -0.25 -14.33
CA MET A 283 -12.15 -1.18 -14.22
C MET A 283 -12.00 -2.33 -15.23
N ASP A 284 -11.93 -3.57 -14.75
CA ASP A 284 -11.66 -4.79 -15.50
C ASP A 284 -12.89 -5.71 -15.63
N SER A 285 -14.09 -5.14 -15.46
CA SER A 285 -15.36 -5.83 -15.73
C SER A 285 -15.61 -6.06 -17.22
N THR A 286 -14.84 -5.42 -18.09
CA THR A 286 -14.91 -5.55 -19.55
C THR A 286 -13.61 -6.16 -20.10
N VAL A 287 -13.69 -6.80 -21.27
CA VAL A 287 -12.52 -7.39 -21.94
C VAL A 287 -11.45 -6.34 -22.22
N LEU A 288 -11.83 -5.12 -22.64
CA LEU A 288 -10.90 -4.02 -22.88
C LEU A 288 -10.21 -3.55 -21.60
N GLY A 289 -10.93 -3.53 -20.47
CA GLY A 289 -10.36 -3.20 -19.17
C GLY A 289 -9.35 -4.24 -18.69
N GLN A 290 -9.68 -5.53 -18.88
CA GLN A 290 -8.75 -6.64 -18.61
C GLN A 290 -7.49 -6.54 -19.49
N GLU A 291 -7.66 -6.31 -20.79
CA GLU A 291 -6.54 -6.13 -21.72
C GLU A 291 -5.65 -4.94 -21.32
N LEU A 292 -6.26 -3.81 -20.94
CA LEU A 292 -5.51 -2.64 -20.45
C LEU A 292 -4.69 -2.98 -19.22
N ARG A 293 -5.27 -3.68 -18.23
CA ARG A 293 -4.56 -4.08 -17.01
C ARG A 293 -3.38 -5.01 -17.32
N LEU A 294 -3.58 -6.02 -18.17
CA LEU A 294 -2.49 -6.90 -18.64
C LEU A 294 -1.38 -6.10 -19.33
N LYS A 295 -1.75 -5.13 -20.19
CA LYS A 295 -0.78 -4.26 -20.86
C LYS A 295 -0.04 -3.36 -19.88
N GLN A 296 -0.69 -2.83 -18.84
CA GLN A 296 -0.04 -2.04 -17.80
C GLN A 296 1.00 -2.86 -17.04
N GLU A 297 0.64 -4.08 -16.64
CA GLU A 297 1.54 -4.98 -15.93
C GLU A 297 2.77 -5.34 -16.77
N TYR A 298 2.56 -5.70 -18.04
CA TYR A 298 3.68 -5.95 -18.95
C TYR A 298 4.51 -4.69 -19.21
N PHE A 299 3.86 -3.54 -19.39
CA PHE A 299 4.51 -2.25 -19.67
C PHE A 299 5.59 -1.93 -18.64
N PHE A 300 5.23 -1.93 -17.36
CA PHE A 300 6.18 -1.55 -16.33
C PHE A 300 7.24 -2.64 -16.09
N VAL A 301 6.85 -3.92 -16.21
CA VAL A 301 7.78 -5.05 -16.06
C VAL A 301 8.87 -5.00 -17.13
N SER A 302 8.50 -4.89 -18.41
CA SER A 302 9.47 -4.87 -19.51
C SER A 302 10.41 -3.67 -19.40
N ALA A 303 9.88 -2.47 -19.15
CA ALA A 303 10.70 -1.28 -18.96
C ALA A 303 11.67 -1.42 -17.77
N SER A 304 11.20 -2.01 -16.66
CA SER A 304 12.04 -2.22 -15.47
C SER A 304 13.16 -3.22 -15.72
N LEU A 305 12.88 -4.36 -16.36
CA LEU A 305 13.89 -5.38 -16.64
C LEU A 305 14.93 -4.89 -17.65
N GLN A 306 14.51 -4.16 -18.68
CA GLN A 306 15.44 -3.52 -19.61
C GLN A 306 16.37 -2.53 -18.89
N ASP A 307 15.86 -1.72 -17.97
CA ASP A 307 16.68 -0.80 -17.18
C ASP A 307 17.63 -1.52 -16.21
N ILE A 308 17.18 -2.59 -15.57
CA ILE A 308 17.99 -3.41 -14.66
C ILE A 308 19.16 -4.05 -15.41
N ILE A 309 18.89 -4.66 -16.58
CA ILE A 309 19.92 -5.24 -17.45
C ILE A 309 20.88 -4.16 -17.95
N ALA A 310 20.37 -3.03 -18.44
CA ALA A 310 21.21 -1.93 -18.90
C ALA A 310 22.11 -1.36 -17.79
N ARG A 311 21.64 -1.31 -16.53
CA ARG A 311 22.44 -0.89 -15.38
C ARG A 311 23.51 -1.91 -15.01
N TYR A 312 23.23 -3.20 -15.14
CA TYR A 312 24.19 -4.28 -14.92
C TYR A 312 25.29 -4.23 -15.99
N LEU A 313 24.91 -4.07 -17.26
CA LEU A 313 25.82 -4.05 -18.40
C LEU A 313 26.76 -2.83 -18.45
N ARG A 314 26.56 -1.82 -17.59
CA ARG A 314 27.50 -0.70 -17.43
C ARG A 314 28.79 -1.10 -16.71
N VAL A 315 28.74 -2.18 -15.93
CA VAL A 315 29.84 -2.61 -15.04
C VAL A 315 30.19 -4.08 -15.21
N HIS A 316 29.31 -4.89 -15.79
CA HIS A 316 29.51 -6.32 -16.03
C HIS A 316 29.22 -6.66 -17.49
N GLU A 317 29.83 -7.73 -18.01
CA GLU A 317 29.61 -8.17 -19.40
C GLU A 317 28.81 -9.48 -19.48
N ASP A 318 28.88 -10.33 -18.43
CA ASP A 318 28.28 -11.66 -18.44
C ASP A 318 26.94 -11.71 -17.70
N LEU A 319 25.84 -11.89 -18.46
CA LEU A 319 24.49 -11.99 -17.90
C LEU A 319 24.21 -13.30 -17.16
N ARG A 320 25.04 -14.33 -17.30
CA ARG A 320 24.92 -15.57 -16.51
C ARG A 320 25.13 -15.33 -15.02
N LEU A 321 25.86 -14.26 -14.67
CA LEU A 321 26.14 -13.84 -13.30
C LEU A 321 25.18 -12.75 -12.78
N LEU A 322 24.14 -12.40 -13.54
CA LEU A 322 23.17 -11.35 -13.18
C LEU A 322 22.61 -11.55 -11.75
N HIS A 323 22.21 -12.78 -11.45
CA HIS A 323 21.61 -13.20 -10.18
C HIS A 323 22.55 -13.09 -8.97
N GLU A 324 23.86 -12.94 -9.16
CA GLU A 324 24.82 -12.72 -8.07
C GLU A 324 24.79 -11.27 -7.58
N LYS A 325 24.52 -10.34 -8.48
CA LYS A 325 24.50 -8.88 -8.22
C LYS A 325 23.11 -8.29 -8.16
N ILE A 326 22.07 -9.04 -8.51
CA ILE A 326 20.70 -8.55 -8.59
C ILE A 326 19.74 -9.52 -7.90
N ALA A 327 18.87 -8.95 -7.05
CA ALA A 327 17.68 -9.61 -6.54
C ALA A 327 16.44 -8.80 -6.94
N ILE A 328 15.41 -9.46 -7.48
CA ILE A 328 14.16 -8.82 -7.89
C ILE A 328 13.01 -9.38 -7.05
N GLN A 329 12.33 -8.52 -6.30
CA GLN A 329 11.15 -8.87 -5.53
C GLN A 329 9.87 -8.58 -6.33
N LEU A 330 9.09 -9.62 -6.57
CA LEU A 330 7.76 -9.58 -7.15
C LEU A 330 6.75 -9.37 -6.02
N ASN A 331 6.16 -8.17 -5.95
CA ASN A 331 5.17 -7.82 -4.94
C ASN A 331 3.76 -8.16 -5.43
N ASP A 332 3.25 -9.31 -4.98
CA ASP A 332 2.02 -9.95 -5.47
C ASP A 332 2.14 -10.43 -6.94
N THR A 333 1.03 -10.88 -7.56
CA THR A 333 1.07 -11.47 -8.91
C THR A 333 1.21 -10.47 -10.05
N HIS A 334 0.95 -9.18 -9.84
CA HIS A 334 0.99 -8.17 -10.90
C HIS A 334 2.32 -8.14 -11.69
N PRO A 335 3.52 -8.21 -11.07
CA PRO A 335 4.78 -8.32 -11.80
C PRO A 335 5.15 -9.75 -12.25
N ALA A 336 4.27 -10.75 -12.18
CA ALA A 336 4.62 -12.15 -12.51
C ALA A 336 5.08 -12.35 -13.96
N LEU A 337 4.65 -11.47 -14.89
CA LEU A 337 5.16 -11.44 -16.26
C LEU A 337 6.67 -11.10 -16.35
N ALA A 338 7.31 -10.69 -15.26
CA ALA A 338 8.76 -10.49 -15.21
C ALA A 338 9.52 -11.79 -15.45
N VAL A 339 8.95 -12.93 -15.05
CA VAL A 339 9.53 -14.25 -15.27
C VAL A 339 9.69 -14.53 -16.79
N PRO A 340 8.61 -14.56 -17.61
CA PRO A 340 8.75 -14.79 -19.04
C PRO A 340 9.41 -13.62 -19.79
N GLU A 341 9.31 -12.38 -19.31
CA GLU A 341 10.00 -11.25 -19.96
C GLU A 341 11.52 -11.31 -19.77
N LEU A 342 12.02 -11.69 -18.59
CA LEU A 342 13.46 -11.87 -18.38
C LEU A 342 13.99 -13.01 -19.26
N MET A 343 13.24 -14.13 -19.33
CA MET A 343 13.56 -15.22 -20.27
C MET A 343 13.64 -14.73 -21.72
N ARG A 344 12.64 -13.97 -22.17
CA ARG A 344 12.61 -13.40 -23.52
C ARG A 344 13.82 -12.50 -23.79
N LEU A 345 14.16 -11.61 -22.85
CA LEU A 345 15.30 -10.71 -22.98
C LEU A 345 16.62 -11.50 -23.05
N LEU A 346 16.82 -12.46 -22.16
CA LEU A 346 18.05 -13.26 -22.13
C LEU A 346 18.23 -14.11 -23.40
N ILE A 347 17.15 -14.74 -23.89
CA ILE A 347 17.21 -15.62 -25.06
C ILE A 347 17.20 -14.81 -26.36
N ASP A 348 16.13 -14.05 -26.61
CA ASP A 348 15.87 -13.49 -27.93
C ASP A 348 16.80 -12.29 -28.23
N VAL A 349 17.15 -11.51 -27.19
CA VAL A 349 17.97 -10.29 -27.32
C VAL A 349 19.44 -10.55 -27.02
N HIS A 350 19.74 -11.30 -25.95
CA HIS A 350 21.11 -11.55 -25.51
C HIS A 350 21.67 -12.92 -25.92
N GLY A 351 20.87 -13.80 -26.53
CA GLY A 351 21.35 -15.04 -27.14
C GLY A 351 21.76 -16.14 -26.16
N LEU A 352 21.27 -16.11 -24.91
CA LEU A 352 21.48 -17.20 -23.96
C LEU A 352 20.65 -18.42 -24.35
N GLU A 353 21.18 -19.61 -24.06
CA GLU A 353 20.44 -20.86 -24.22
C GLU A 353 19.36 -21.00 -23.14
N TRP A 354 18.32 -21.80 -23.41
CA TRP A 354 17.13 -21.93 -22.56
C TRP A 354 17.46 -22.26 -21.09
N ASP A 355 18.27 -23.29 -20.86
CA ASP A 355 18.60 -23.76 -19.50
C ASP A 355 19.41 -22.72 -18.72
N GLU A 356 20.32 -22.01 -19.38
CA GLU A 356 21.11 -20.93 -18.78
C GLU A 356 20.20 -19.75 -18.41
N ALA A 357 19.36 -19.30 -19.34
CA ALA A 357 18.41 -18.21 -19.11
C ALA A 357 17.42 -18.55 -17.98
N TRP A 358 16.93 -19.80 -17.93
CA TRP A 358 16.02 -20.25 -16.89
C TRP A 358 16.68 -20.30 -15.51
N SER A 359 17.93 -20.78 -15.44
CA SER A 359 18.68 -20.77 -14.18
C SER A 359 18.90 -19.35 -13.66
N VAL A 360 19.32 -18.41 -14.52
CA VAL A 360 19.50 -17.00 -14.15
C VAL A 360 18.16 -16.41 -13.66
N THR A 361 17.09 -16.64 -14.42
CA THR A 361 15.75 -16.12 -14.12
C THR A 361 15.28 -16.59 -12.75
N ARG A 362 15.33 -17.91 -12.50
CA ARG A 362 14.86 -18.51 -11.25
C ARG A 362 15.65 -18.02 -10.04
N GLU A 363 16.97 -17.86 -10.17
CA GLU A 363 17.82 -17.38 -9.08
C GLU A 363 17.73 -15.87 -8.85
N THR A 364 17.22 -15.09 -9.81
CA THR A 364 17.07 -13.63 -9.71
C THR A 364 15.77 -13.23 -8.98
N PHE A 365 14.67 -13.96 -9.20
CA PHE A 365 13.35 -13.57 -8.69
C PHE A 365 13.01 -14.15 -7.32
N CYS A 366 12.29 -13.36 -6.52
CA CYS A 366 11.64 -13.74 -5.27
C CYS A 366 10.19 -13.23 -5.29
N TYR A 367 9.24 -14.00 -4.77
CA TYR A 367 7.81 -13.68 -4.84
C TYR A 367 7.18 -13.53 -3.44
N THR A 368 6.51 -12.40 -3.19
CA THR A 368 5.68 -12.24 -1.99
C THR A 368 4.21 -12.34 -2.37
N ASN A 369 3.48 -13.25 -1.71
CA ASN A 369 2.05 -13.34 -1.85
C ASN A 369 1.34 -12.53 -0.74
N HIS A 370 0.30 -11.78 -1.11
CA HIS A 370 -0.47 -10.90 -0.22
C HIS A 370 -1.94 -11.32 -0.04
N THR A 371 -2.34 -12.50 -0.51
CA THR A 371 -3.74 -12.94 -0.48
C THR A 371 -3.89 -14.45 -0.38
N LEU A 372 -4.82 -14.88 0.48
CA LEU A 372 -5.27 -16.28 0.57
C LEU A 372 -6.49 -16.57 -0.29
N LEU A 373 -7.17 -15.53 -0.78
CA LEU A 373 -8.41 -15.67 -1.54
C LEU A 373 -8.09 -16.15 -2.96
N PRO A 374 -8.54 -17.36 -3.36
CA PRO A 374 -8.28 -17.88 -4.70
C PRO A 374 -8.77 -16.96 -5.82
N GLU A 375 -9.88 -16.26 -5.60
CA GLU A 375 -10.44 -15.27 -6.53
C GLU A 375 -9.57 -14.02 -6.72
N ALA A 376 -8.66 -13.75 -5.78
CA ALA A 376 -7.70 -12.65 -5.87
C ALA A 376 -6.35 -13.10 -6.47
N LEU A 377 -6.13 -14.40 -6.68
CA LEU A 377 -4.97 -14.91 -7.40
C LEU A 377 -5.20 -14.72 -8.89
N GLU A 378 -4.43 -13.83 -9.48
CA GLU A 378 -4.66 -13.40 -10.85
C GLU A 378 -4.48 -14.52 -11.87
N THR A 379 -5.38 -14.53 -12.85
CA THR A 379 -5.32 -15.43 -14.00
C THR A 379 -5.68 -14.66 -15.26
N TRP A 380 -5.10 -15.05 -16.40
CA TRP A 380 -5.36 -14.40 -17.70
C TRP A 380 -5.89 -15.39 -18.74
N PRO A 381 -6.91 -15.05 -19.54
CA PRO A 381 -7.34 -15.91 -20.65
C PRO A 381 -6.19 -16.17 -21.62
N ILE A 382 -6.03 -17.41 -22.07
CA ILE A 382 -4.97 -17.78 -23.03
C ILE A 382 -5.06 -16.94 -24.30
N GLY A 383 -6.26 -16.80 -24.88
CA GLY A 383 -6.45 -16.02 -26.11
C GLY A 383 -6.11 -14.52 -25.95
N MET A 384 -6.22 -13.97 -24.74
CA MET A 384 -5.79 -12.60 -24.46
C MET A 384 -4.26 -12.49 -24.43
N LEU A 385 -3.58 -13.44 -23.77
CA LEU A 385 -2.12 -13.49 -23.77
C LEU A 385 -1.57 -13.77 -25.18
N GLU A 386 -2.20 -14.65 -25.95
CA GLU A 386 -1.84 -14.92 -27.34
C GLU A 386 -1.95 -13.64 -28.19
N HIS A 387 -3.03 -12.88 -28.01
CA HIS A 387 -3.24 -11.64 -28.75
C HIS A 387 -2.25 -10.54 -28.36
N VAL A 388 -1.97 -10.36 -27.06
CA VAL A 388 -1.20 -9.22 -26.55
C VAL A 388 0.30 -9.54 -26.44
N LEU A 389 0.66 -10.75 -26.04
CA LEU A 389 2.01 -11.19 -25.67
C LEU A 389 2.32 -12.60 -26.21
N PRO A 390 2.26 -12.82 -27.55
CA PRO A 390 2.39 -14.17 -28.13
C PRO A 390 3.70 -14.86 -27.76
N ARG A 391 4.82 -14.11 -27.71
CA ARG A 391 6.14 -14.69 -27.34
C ARG A 391 6.16 -15.16 -25.89
N HIS A 392 5.56 -14.40 -24.98
CA HIS A 392 5.51 -14.74 -23.57
C HIS A 392 4.65 -15.97 -23.33
N LEU A 393 3.56 -16.13 -24.09
CA LEU A 393 2.73 -17.33 -24.02
C LEU A 393 3.52 -18.58 -24.44
N GLU A 394 4.31 -18.53 -25.51
CA GLU A 394 5.22 -19.63 -25.90
C GLU A 394 6.20 -19.97 -24.77
N ILE A 395 6.85 -18.97 -24.18
CA ILE A 395 7.78 -19.15 -23.07
C ILE A 395 7.07 -19.75 -21.84
N ILE A 396 5.87 -19.28 -21.50
CA ILE A 396 5.07 -19.83 -20.40
C ILE A 396 4.72 -21.30 -20.64
N TYR A 397 4.37 -21.68 -21.88
CA TYR A 397 4.11 -23.08 -22.21
C TYR A 397 5.36 -23.96 -22.09
N LEU A 398 6.52 -23.47 -22.50
CA LEU A 398 7.78 -24.20 -22.33
C LEU A 398 8.15 -24.33 -20.84
N ILE A 399 8.02 -23.26 -20.04
CA ILE A 399 8.18 -23.32 -18.58
C ILE A 399 7.23 -24.36 -17.98
N ASN A 400 5.96 -24.35 -18.39
CA ASN A 400 4.96 -25.30 -17.91
C ASN A 400 5.32 -26.74 -18.29
N HIS A 401 5.80 -26.96 -19.52
CA HIS A 401 6.24 -28.27 -19.99
C HIS A 401 7.34 -28.82 -19.09
N ASP A 402 8.43 -28.07 -18.91
CA ASP A 402 9.59 -28.49 -18.11
C ASP A 402 9.21 -28.70 -16.64
N HIS A 403 8.41 -27.79 -16.09
CA HIS A 403 7.87 -27.92 -14.73
C HIS A 403 7.08 -29.22 -14.56
N LEU A 404 6.15 -29.52 -15.48
CA LEU A 404 5.32 -30.71 -15.38
C LEU A 404 6.12 -32.01 -15.60
N GLN A 405 7.23 -31.99 -16.35
CA GLN A 405 8.13 -33.15 -16.39
C GLN A 405 8.76 -33.41 -15.02
N GLN A 406 9.18 -32.36 -14.31
CA GLN A 406 9.72 -32.51 -12.95
C GLN A 406 8.65 -33.00 -11.98
N VAL A 407 7.41 -32.51 -12.09
CA VAL A 407 6.27 -32.97 -11.28
C VAL A 407 5.98 -34.46 -11.55
N ARG A 408 5.98 -34.91 -12.81
CA ARG A 408 5.79 -36.33 -13.17
C ARG A 408 6.87 -37.23 -12.57
N PHE A 409 8.11 -36.75 -12.54
CA PHE A 409 9.22 -37.47 -11.95
C PHE A 409 9.10 -37.58 -10.43
N ARG A 410 8.68 -36.50 -9.77
CA ARG A 410 8.54 -36.45 -8.30
C ARG A 410 7.30 -37.20 -7.79
N PHE A 411 6.19 -37.13 -8.52
CA PHE A 411 4.88 -37.68 -8.16
C PHE A 411 4.36 -38.63 -9.27
N PRO A 412 5.01 -39.79 -9.47
CA PRO A 412 4.67 -40.69 -10.58
C PRO A 412 3.25 -41.26 -10.45
N GLY A 413 2.43 -41.02 -11.48
CA GLY A 413 1.04 -41.51 -11.54
C GLY A 413 0.00 -40.60 -10.88
N GLU A 414 0.39 -39.51 -10.22
CA GLU A 414 -0.52 -38.59 -9.53
C GLU A 414 -1.05 -37.48 -10.46
N MET A 415 -2.01 -37.82 -11.32
CA MET A 415 -2.55 -36.90 -12.33
C MET A 415 -3.22 -35.65 -11.73
N GLU A 416 -3.81 -35.75 -10.54
CA GLU A 416 -4.43 -34.59 -9.87
C GLU A 416 -3.40 -33.58 -9.38
N VAL A 417 -2.25 -34.03 -8.86
CA VAL A 417 -1.12 -33.15 -8.49
C VAL A 417 -0.63 -32.41 -9.73
N LEU A 418 -0.46 -33.12 -10.84
CA LEU A 418 -0.07 -32.53 -12.12
C LEU A 418 -1.04 -31.42 -12.57
N ARG A 419 -2.35 -31.66 -12.45
CA ARG A 419 -3.40 -30.68 -12.80
C ARG A 419 -3.40 -29.44 -11.89
N LYS A 420 -3.15 -29.63 -10.59
CA LYS A 420 -3.09 -28.53 -9.61
C LYS A 420 -1.85 -27.67 -9.77
N MET A 421 -0.72 -28.28 -10.13
CA MET A 421 0.58 -27.60 -10.29
C MET A 421 0.79 -26.97 -11.66
N SER A 422 0.00 -27.35 -12.67
CA SER A 422 0.04 -26.73 -14.00
C SER A 422 -0.13 -25.20 -13.93
N LEU A 423 0.69 -24.49 -14.71
CA LEU A 423 0.56 -23.06 -14.98
C LEU A 423 -0.67 -22.76 -15.83
N VAL A 424 -1.19 -23.77 -16.54
CA VAL A 424 -2.35 -23.67 -17.42
C VAL A 424 -3.54 -24.35 -16.75
N ASP A 425 -4.63 -23.61 -16.59
CA ASP A 425 -5.92 -24.15 -16.22
C ASP A 425 -6.68 -24.60 -17.48
N GLU A 426 -6.62 -25.90 -17.76
CA GLU A 426 -7.26 -26.49 -18.95
C GLU A 426 -8.79 -26.36 -18.96
N ASN A 427 -9.44 -26.24 -17.78
CA ASN A 427 -10.89 -26.16 -17.72
C ASN A 427 -11.40 -24.78 -18.11
N THR A 428 -10.67 -23.74 -17.70
CA THR A 428 -11.06 -22.33 -17.95
C THR A 428 -10.25 -21.69 -19.07
N GLN A 429 -9.24 -22.38 -19.61
CA GLN A 429 -8.31 -21.89 -20.63
C GLN A 429 -7.63 -20.59 -20.19
N ARG A 430 -7.04 -20.62 -18.99
CA ARG A 430 -6.37 -19.46 -18.36
C ARG A 430 -4.98 -19.82 -17.86
N ILE A 431 -4.09 -18.82 -17.85
CA ILE A 431 -2.78 -18.92 -17.21
C ILE A 431 -2.89 -18.49 -15.75
N ARG A 432 -2.27 -19.27 -14.84
CA ARG A 432 -2.24 -19.03 -13.39
C ARG A 432 -0.99 -18.25 -13.01
N MET A 433 -1.14 -16.96 -12.72
CA MET A 433 0.02 -16.07 -12.52
C MET A 433 0.73 -16.33 -11.20
N ALA A 434 0.01 -16.71 -10.15
CA ALA A 434 0.61 -17.13 -8.88
C ALA A 434 1.52 -18.36 -9.06
N HIS A 435 1.07 -19.35 -9.83
CA HIS A 435 1.86 -20.54 -10.15
C HIS A 435 3.12 -20.17 -10.95
N LEU A 436 2.98 -19.29 -11.95
CA LEU A 436 4.12 -18.80 -12.73
C LEU A 436 5.15 -18.09 -11.84
N ALA A 437 4.69 -17.23 -10.93
CA ALA A 437 5.56 -16.53 -9.98
C ALA A 437 6.26 -17.49 -9.02
N ILE A 438 5.54 -18.50 -8.50
CA ILE A 438 6.11 -19.54 -7.64
C ILE A 438 7.19 -20.32 -8.40
N VAL A 439 6.88 -20.87 -9.58
CA VAL A 439 7.82 -21.68 -10.37
C VAL A 439 9.05 -20.88 -10.78
N GLY A 440 8.86 -19.63 -11.21
CA GLY A 440 9.92 -18.74 -11.67
C GLY A 440 10.75 -18.03 -10.59
N SER A 441 10.46 -18.25 -9.30
CA SER A 441 11.19 -17.60 -8.21
C SER A 441 12.03 -18.58 -7.39
N LYS A 442 13.10 -18.09 -6.77
CA LYS A 442 13.94 -18.84 -5.83
C LYS A 442 13.28 -18.99 -4.46
N ARG A 443 12.68 -17.91 -3.96
CA ARG A 443 11.98 -17.85 -2.67
C ARG A 443 10.56 -17.35 -2.87
N VAL A 444 9.66 -17.89 -2.05
CA VAL A 444 8.27 -17.44 -1.95
C VAL A 444 8.02 -17.08 -0.49
N ASN A 445 7.39 -15.95 -0.20
CA ASN A 445 7.05 -15.61 1.18
C ASN A 445 5.62 -15.13 1.37
N GLY A 446 5.06 -15.49 2.53
CA GLY A 446 3.87 -14.84 3.07
C GLY A 446 4.23 -13.66 3.97
N VAL A 447 3.20 -12.97 4.44
CA VAL A 447 3.29 -11.62 5.05
C VAL A 447 2.93 -11.57 6.54
N ALA A 448 2.65 -12.73 7.12
CA ALA A 448 2.38 -12.99 8.54
C ALA A 448 2.52 -14.49 8.79
N ALA A 449 2.83 -14.91 10.03
CA ALA A 449 3.14 -16.31 10.32
C ALA A 449 1.96 -17.25 9.97
N LEU A 450 0.73 -16.89 10.36
CA LEU A 450 -0.47 -17.66 10.01
C LEU A 450 -0.70 -17.68 8.50
N HIS A 451 -0.53 -16.54 7.83
CA HIS A 451 -0.70 -16.44 6.38
C HIS A 451 0.25 -17.39 5.64
N THR A 452 1.54 -17.38 5.99
CA THR A 452 2.53 -18.30 5.41
C THR A 452 2.17 -19.76 5.67
N ARG A 453 1.68 -20.08 6.86
CA ARG A 453 1.18 -21.44 7.18
C ARG A 453 0.01 -21.83 6.29
N LEU A 454 -0.99 -20.97 6.14
CA LEU A 454 -2.17 -21.23 5.30
C LEU A 454 -1.82 -21.35 3.81
N LEU A 455 -0.83 -20.60 3.32
CA LEU A 455 -0.30 -20.79 1.98
C LEU A 455 0.24 -22.19 1.77
N ARG A 456 1.01 -22.71 2.74
CA ARG A 456 1.62 -24.04 2.66
C ARG A 456 0.61 -25.18 2.89
N GLU A 457 -0.36 -24.99 3.76
CA GLU A 457 -1.29 -26.06 4.14
C GLU A 457 -2.55 -26.12 3.27
N LYS A 458 -3.01 -24.99 2.72
CA LYS A 458 -4.32 -24.89 2.05
C LYS A 458 -4.26 -24.41 0.61
N VAL A 459 -3.42 -23.42 0.30
CA VAL A 459 -3.44 -22.76 -1.02
C VAL A 459 -2.49 -23.45 -2.01
N PHE A 460 -1.27 -23.77 -1.56
CA PHE A 460 -0.19 -24.31 -2.38
C PHE A 460 0.52 -25.52 -1.74
N PRO A 461 -0.19 -26.52 -1.19
CA PRO A 461 0.45 -27.64 -0.50
C PRO A 461 1.34 -28.47 -1.42
N GLU A 462 0.92 -28.71 -2.66
CA GLU A 462 1.73 -29.47 -3.63
C GLU A 462 3.02 -28.72 -4.02
N PHE A 463 3.02 -27.38 -4.02
CA PHE A 463 4.23 -26.59 -4.26
C PHE A 463 5.19 -26.60 -3.06
N ASP A 464 4.68 -26.60 -1.82
CA ASP A 464 5.53 -26.70 -0.62
C ASP A 464 6.23 -28.07 -0.57
N GLU A 465 5.51 -29.13 -0.94
CA GLU A 465 6.06 -30.49 -1.01
C GLU A 465 7.08 -30.65 -2.16
N MET A 466 6.80 -30.07 -3.33
CA MET A 466 7.72 -30.08 -4.47
C MET A 466 9.01 -29.30 -4.19
N TYR A 467 8.91 -28.19 -3.48
CA TYR A 467 10.04 -27.28 -3.21
C TYR A 467 10.26 -27.04 -1.70
N PRO A 468 10.73 -28.04 -0.94
CA PRO A 468 10.93 -27.90 0.50
C PRO A 468 11.84 -26.72 0.85
N GLY A 469 11.37 -25.86 1.76
CA GLY A 469 12.11 -24.67 2.21
C GLY A 469 12.02 -23.45 1.28
N LYS A 470 11.25 -23.53 0.17
CA LYS A 470 11.02 -22.39 -0.72
C LYS A 470 10.08 -21.35 -0.11
N PHE A 471 9.06 -21.80 0.62
CA PHE A 471 8.10 -20.95 1.32
C PHE A 471 8.66 -20.51 2.67
N VAL A 472 8.89 -19.20 2.82
CA VAL A 472 9.39 -18.56 4.05
C VAL A 472 8.39 -17.53 4.56
N ASN A 473 8.57 -17.04 5.79
CA ASN A 473 7.72 -16.00 6.36
C ASN A 473 8.50 -14.71 6.53
N VAL A 474 7.94 -13.59 6.06
CA VAL A 474 8.38 -12.28 6.52
C VAL A 474 7.17 -11.48 6.93
N THR A 475 6.93 -11.39 8.24
CA THR A 475 5.84 -10.59 8.78
C THR A 475 6.02 -9.13 8.37
N ASN A 476 4.96 -8.50 7.86
CA ASN A 476 4.95 -7.09 7.49
C ASN A 476 5.37 -6.16 8.63
N GLY A 477 5.65 -4.91 8.27
CA GLY A 477 5.93 -3.86 9.24
C GLY A 477 5.63 -2.47 8.68
N VAL A 478 5.67 -1.48 9.56
CA VAL A 478 5.47 -0.06 9.24
C VAL A 478 6.65 0.77 9.70
N THR A 479 6.98 1.82 8.97
CA THR A 479 8.05 2.74 9.36
C THR A 479 7.62 3.61 10.54
N GLN A 480 8.36 3.54 11.64
CA GLN A 480 8.14 4.40 12.81
C GLN A 480 8.43 5.88 12.52
N ARG A 481 9.18 6.20 11.46
CA ARG A 481 9.48 7.59 11.09
C ARG A 481 8.23 8.34 10.68
N ARG A 482 7.40 7.74 9.81
CA ARG A 482 6.13 8.37 9.41
C ARG A 482 5.03 8.14 10.43
N TRP A 483 4.92 6.90 10.91
CA TRP A 483 3.76 6.45 11.69
C TRP A 483 3.89 6.59 13.20
N LEU A 484 4.92 7.29 13.68
CA LEU A 484 5.05 7.72 15.06
C LEU A 484 5.77 9.07 15.13
N LEU A 485 7.01 9.13 14.63
CA LEU A 485 7.87 10.32 14.73
C LEU A 485 7.28 11.56 14.04
N GLN A 486 6.80 11.42 12.80
CA GLN A 486 6.20 12.53 12.04
C GLN A 486 4.75 12.82 12.46
N CYS A 487 3.90 11.79 12.52
CA CYS A 487 2.46 12.01 12.70
C CYS A 487 2.04 12.32 14.15
N ASN A 488 2.88 11.94 15.13
CA ASN A 488 2.63 12.11 16.55
C ASN A 488 3.87 12.65 17.29
N PRO A 489 4.29 13.90 16.98
CA PRO A 489 5.52 14.47 17.51
C PRO A 489 5.50 14.57 19.04
N GLN A 490 4.36 14.93 19.65
CA GLN A 490 4.24 15.03 21.11
C GLN A 490 4.46 13.69 21.83
N LEU A 491 3.91 12.58 21.29
CA LEU A 491 4.18 11.24 21.83
C LEU A 491 5.63 10.85 21.60
N SER A 492 6.18 11.20 20.44
CA SER A 492 7.57 10.90 20.11
C SER A 492 8.56 11.61 21.04
N ASP A 493 8.28 12.86 21.42
CA ASP A 493 9.07 13.62 22.38
C ASP A 493 8.99 13.00 23.78
N LEU A 494 7.77 12.62 24.22
CA LEU A 494 7.57 11.91 25.51
C LEU A 494 8.37 10.60 25.55
N ILE A 495 8.34 9.82 24.47
CA ILE A 495 9.11 8.57 24.38
C ILE A 495 10.60 8.87 24.39
N THR A 496 11.07 9.86 23.61
CA THR A 496 12.49 10.21 23.57
C THR A 496 13.02 10.72 24.91
N GLU A 497 12.23 11.49 25.66
CA GLU A 497 12.58 11.91 27.02
C GLU A 497 12.72 10.72 27.97
N ALA A 498 11.82 9.73 27.84
CA ALA A 498 11.76 8.58 28.73
C ALA A 498 12.83 7.52 28.46
N VAL A 499 13.11 7.20 27.19
CA VAL A 499 13.95 6.04 26.81
C VAL A 499 15.09 6.39 25.84
N GLY A 500 15.26 7.66 25.49
CA GLY A 500 16.28 8.13 24.55
C GLY A 500 15.86 8.07 23.08
N ALA A 501 16.77 8.40 22.16
CA ALA A 501 16.45 8.55 20.74
C ALA A 501 16.63 7.28 19.88
N SER A 502 17.16 6.19 20.44
CA SER A 502 17.48 4.95 19.69
C SER A 502 16.26 4.32 19.01
N TRP A 503 15.06 4.48 19.59
CA TRP A 503 13.83 3.91 19.04
C TRP A 503 13.49 4.40 17.62
N LYS A 504 14.01 5.56 17.23
CA LYS A 504 13.76 6.17 15.91
C LYS A 504 14.30 5.29 14.77
N SER A 505 15.38 4.54 15.01
CA SER A 505 16.01 3.58 14.08
C SER A 505 15.98 2.13 14.55
N ASP A 506 15.62 1.87 15.81
CA ASP A 506 15.44 0.53 16.38
C ASP A 506 14.21 0.47 17.29
N LEU A 507 13.06 0.11 16.70
CA LEU A 507 11.78 0.14 17.42
C LEU A 507 11.71 -0.79 18.63
N THR A 508 12.63 -1.76 18.77
CA THR A 508 12.66 -2.65 19.94
C THR A 508 12.98 -1.91 21.25
N ALA A 509 13.61 -0.74 21.16
CA ALA A 509 13.89 0.12 22.31
C ALA A 509 12.61 0.64 23.01
N LEU A 510 11.43 0.58 22.37
CA LEU A 510 10.15 0.95 23.00
C LEU A 510 9.80 0.05 24.20
N HIS A 511 10.36 -1.15 24.30
CA HIS A 511 10.15 -2.04 25.44
C HIS A 511 10.51 -1.38 26.79
N ALA A 512 11.44 -0.42 26.79
CA ALA A 512 11.81 0.33 27.99
C ALA A 512 10.66 1.21 28.55
N LEU A 513 9.57 1.40 27.82
CA LEU A 513 8.36 2.09 28.29
C LEU A 513 7.48 1.24 29.22
N GLU A 514 7.64 -0.09 29.25
CA GLU A 514 6.74 -0.97 30.02
C GLU A 514 6.61 -0.58 31.50
N PRO A 515 7.71 -0.28 32.25
CA PRO A 515 7.58 0.10 33.66
C PRO A 515 6.85 1.44 33.84
N LEU A 516 6.90 2.32 32.83
CA LEU A 516 6.26 3.64 32.87
C LEU A 516 4.75 3.56 32.67
N ALA A 517 4.21 2.41 32.25
CA ALA A 517 2.77 2.18 32.28
C ALA A 517 2.20 2.24 33.71
N GLU A 518 3.03 1.95 34.72
CA GLU A 518 2.67 2.03 36.15
C GLU A 518 2.90 3.42 36.74
N ASP A 519 3.61 4.33 36.05
CA ASP A 519 3.84 5.70 36.49
C ASP A 519 2.62 6.60 36.21
N ALA A 520 2.05 7.19 37.27
CA ALA A 520 0.89 8.06 37.18
C ALA A 520 1.15 9.35 36.39
N ALA A 521 2.32 9.98 36.57
CA ALA A 521 2.68 11.20 35.87
C ALA A 521 2.91 10.93 34.37
N PHE A 522 3.48 9.76 34.03
CA PHE A 522 3.61 9.34 32.64
C PHE A 522 2.24 9.09 31.99
N ARG A 523 1.32 8.39 32.68
CA ARG A 523 -0.06 8.18 32.20
C ARG A 523 -0.81 9.50 31.98
N GLU A 524 -0.67 10.47 32.88
CA GLU A 524 -1.30 11.78 32.75
C GLU A 524 -0.83 12.51 31.48
N ARG A 525 0.48 12.57 31.26
CA ARG A 525 1.08 13.18 30.05
C ARG A 525 0.65 12.43 28.78
N PHE A 526 0.65 11.10 28.81
CA PHE A 526 0.20 10.27 27.68
C PHE A 526 -1.27 10.55 27.30
N ASN A 527 -2.15 10.64 28.30
CA ASN A 527 -3.56 10.95 28.10
C ASN A 527 -3.76 12.37 27.55
N ALA A 528 -3.01 13.36 28.04
CA ALA A 528 -3.05 14.73 27.53
C ALA A 528 -2.67 14.78 26.04
N ILE A 529 -1.64 14.03 25.64
CA ILE A 529 -1.22 13.91 24.23
C ILE A 529 -2.31 13.25 23.39
N LYS A 530 -2.93 12.16 23.88
CA LYS A 530 -4.05 11.51 23.18
C LYS A 530 -5.22 12.47 23.00
N LEU A 531 -5.55 13.28 24.01
CA LEU A 531 -6.62 14.27 23.93
C LEU A 531 -6.30 15.37 22.92
N ALA A 532 -5.07 15.89 22.88
CA ALA A 532 -4.63 16.87 21.88
C ALA A 532 -4.74 16.31 20.44
N ASN A 533 -4.33 15.06 20.24
CA ASN A 533 -4.49 14.38 18.96
C ASN A 533 -5.95 14.18 18.56
N LYS A 534 -6.84 13.88 19.52
CA LYS A 534 -8.29 13.80 19.29
C LYS A 534 -8.89 15.14 18.92
N ALA A 535 -8.46 16.23 19.54
CA ALA A 535 -8.89 17.58 19.18
C ALA A 535 -8.50 17.91 17.73
N ARG A 536 -7.24 17.63 17.34
CA ARG A 536 -6.77 17.79 15.96
C ARG A 536 -7.59 16.97 14.96
N LEU A 537 -7.94 15.73 15.31
CA LEU A 537 -8.82 14.90 14.46
C LEU A 537 -10.26 15.43 14.43
N ALA A 538 -10.79 15.95 15.54
CA ALA A 538 -12.13 16.55 15.57
C ALA A 538 -12.22 17.77 14.64
N ASP A 539 -11.19 18.62 14.64
CA ASP A 539 -11.10 19.79 13.74
C ASP A 539 -11.03 19.33 12.28
N HIS A 540 -10.19 18.33 11.98
CA HIS A 540 -10.10 17.75 10.63
C HIS A 540 -11.44 17.15 10.17
N LEU A 541 -12.14 16.40 11.02
CA LEU A 541 -13.46 15.85 10.69
C LEU A 541 -14.49 16.95 10.43
N LYS A 542 -14.45 18.03 11.20
CA LYS A 542 -15.32 19.21 11.00
C LYS A 542 -15.02 19.89 9.67
N GLU A 543 -13.76 20.08 9.31
CA GLU A 543 -13.37 20.68 8.02
C GLU A 543 -13.81 19.82 6.84
N GLN A 544 -13.65 18.49 6.93
CA GLN A 544 -13.96 17.58 5.82
C GLN A 544 -15.45 17.25 5.68
N THR A 545 -16.23 17.32 6.77
CA THR A 545 -17.61 16.79 6.78
C THR A 545 -18.65 17.76 7.34
N GLY A 546 -18.23 18.85 7.99
CA GLY A 546 -19.09 19.77 8.71
C GLY A 546 -19.59 19.25 10.08
N TYR A 547 -19.36 17.98 10.43
CA TYR A 547 -19.77 17.44 11.72
C TYR A 547 -18.82 17.86 12.83
N VAL A 548 -19.36 18.51 13.86
CA VAL A 548 -18.65 18.78 15.12
C VAL A 548 -18.78 17.55 16.03
N VAL A 549 -17.64 17.05 16.50
CA VAL A 549 -17.54 15.90 17.41
C VAL A 549 -16.80 16.30 18.68
N ASP A 550 -17.11 15.63 19.79
CA ASP A 550 -16.51 15.93 21.10
C ASP A 550 -15.20 15.15 21.31
N PRO A 551 -14.03 15.82 21.44
CA PRO A 551 -12.76 15.15 21.73
C PRO A 551 -12.72 14.42 23.08
N ALA A 552 -13.67 14.65 23.99
CA ALA A 552 -13.78 13.87 25.23
C ALA A 552 -14.39 12.47 25.00
N SER A 553 -15.21 12.30 23.96
CA SER A 553 -15.80 11.00 23.60
C SER A 553 -14.75 9.98 23.15
N MET A 554 -15.01 8.69 23.31
CA MET A 554 -14.15 7.65 22.74
C MET A 554 -14.15 7.74 21.21
N PHE A 555 -12.98 7.88 20.60
CA PHE A 555 -12.83 7.82 19.15
C PHE A 555 -12.61 6.38 18.71
N ASP A 556 -13.64 5.83 18.07
CA ASP A 556 -13.75 4.45 17.59
C ASP A 556 -13.59 4.45 16.06
N VAL A 557 -12.50 3.89 15.55
CA VAL A 557 -12.04 4.17 14.19
C VAL A 557 -11.88 2.91 13.35
N GLN A 558 -12.55 2.89 12.19
CA GLN A 558 -12.40 1.89 11.14
C GLN A 558 -12.06 2.55 9.79
N VAL A 559 -10.77 2.74 9.52
CA VAL A 559 -10.28 3.30 8.25
C VAL A 559 -9.48 2.29 7.43
N LYS A 560 -10.06 1.84 6.33
CA LYS A 560 -9.49 0.85 5.39
C LYS A 560 -10.36 0.79 4.13
N ARG A 561 -9.87 0.15 3.07
CA ARG A 561 -10.66 -0.12 1.85
C ARG A 561 -12.05 -0.67 2.22
N ILE A 562 -13.10 -0.17 1.58
CA ILE A 562 -14.46 -0.67 1.83
C ILE A 562 -14.65 -1.97 1.08
N HIS A 563 -14.87 -3.06 1.82
CA HIS A 563 -15.00 -4.41 1.29
C HIS A 563 -15.80 -5.27 2.27
N GLU A 564 -16.65 -6.16 1.76
CA GLU A 564 -17.48 -7.04 2.60
C GLU A 564 -16.68 -7.83 3.66
N TYR A 565 -15.54 -8.45 3.32
CA TYR A 565 -14.73 -9.20 4.29
C TYR A 565 -14.10 -8.33 5.39
N LYS A 566 -13.96 -7.02 5.17
CA LYS A 566 -13.46 -6.05 6.18
C LYS A 566 -14.56 -5.58 7.13
N ARG A 567 -15.81 -5.96 6.85
CA ARG A 567 -16.99 -5.89 7.70
C ARG A 567 -17.28 -4.52 8.29
N GLN A 568 -17.15 -3.44 7.51
CA GLN A 568 -17.70 -2.13 7.89
C GLN A 568 -19.20 -2.22 8.19
N LEU A 569 -19.91 -3.15 7.54
CA LEU A 569 -21.31 -3.46 7.84
C LEU A 569 -21.52 -3.98 9.27
N LEU A 570 -20.66 -4.88 9.77
CA LEU A 570 -20.72 -5.38 11.15
C LEU A 570 -20.54 -4.24 12.16
N ASN A 571 -19.57 -3.35 11.90
CA ASN A 571 -19.38 -2.17 12.73
C ASN A 571 -20.63 -1.28 12.74
N LEU A 572 -21.18 -0.98 11.56
CA LEU A 572 -22.38 -0.16 11.45
C LEU A 572 -23.61 -0.79 12.13
N MET A 573 -23.74 -2.12 12.10
CA MET A 573 -24.80 -2.84 12.81
C MET A 573 -24.68 -2.67 14.34
N HIS A 574 -23.46 -2.69 14.89
CA HIS A 574 -23.22 -2.34 16.29
C HIS A 574 -23.58 -0.89 16.60
N VAL A 575 -23.27 0.05 15.71
CA VAL A 575 -23.66 1.46 15.87
C VAL A 575 -25.18 1.62 15.94
N ILE A 576 -25.92 0.94 15.07
CA ILE A 576 -27.40 0.94 15.05
C ILE A 576 -27.96 0.30 16.33
N HIS A 577 -27.35 -0.80 16.80
CA HIS A 577 -27.70 -1.44 18.06
C HIS A 577 -27.53 -0.46 19.25
N ARG A 578 -26.37 0.18 19.35
CA ARG A 578 -26.07 1.17 20.40
C ARG A 578 -27.04 2.35 20.35
N TYR A 579 -27.31 2.88 19.16
CA TYR A 579 -28.30 3.94 18.95
C TYR A 579 -29.68 3.55 19.49
N THR A 580 -30.09 2.32 19.21
CA THR A 580 -31.37 1.78 19.70
C THR A 580 -31.41 1.75 21.22
N LEU A 581 -30.38 1.21 21.88
CA LEU A 581 -30.34 1.14 23.34
C LEU A 581 -30.33 2.53 23.99
N LEU A 582 -29.62 3.50 23.40
CA LEU A 582 -29.60 4.89 23.85
C LEU A 582 -30.99 5.54 23.75
N ARG A 583 -31.70 5.31 22.65
CA ARG A 583 -33.07 5.80 22.43
C ARG A 583 -34.07 5.23 23.42
N GLU A 584 -33.87 3.99 23.85
CA GLU A 584 -34.74 3.30 24.79
C GLU A 584 -34.38 3.55 26.26
N GLY A 585 -33.27 4.24 26.53
CA GLY A 585 -32.76 4.42 27.89
C GLY A 585 -32.33 3.10 28.53
N ARG A 586 -31.92 2.11 27.73
CA ARG A 586 -31.48 0.77 28.16
C ARG A 586 -29.97 0.65 28.36
N LEU A 587 -29.24 1.75 28.14
CA LEU A 587 -27.79 1.80 28.34
C LEU A 587 -27.52 2.70 29.55
N ASP A 588 -27.23 2.06 30.68
CA ASP A 588 -26.87 2.75 31.91
C ASP A 588 -25.46 3.35 31.79
N ASP A 589 -25.34 4.64 32.11
CA ASP A 589 -24.08 5.39 32.04
C ASP A 589 -23.26 5.15 30.75
N PRO A 590 -23.81 5.51 29.57
CA PRO A 590 -23.18 5.22 28.28
C PRO A 590 -21.89 6.02 28.10
N VAL A 591 -20.79 5.34 27.77
CA VAL A 591 -19.56 6.01 27.31
C VAL A 591 -19.87 6.78 26.02
N PRO A 592 -19.67 8.12 25.97
CA PRO A 592 -19.86 8.89 24.75
C PRO A 592 -18.90 8.41 23.65
N ARG A 593 -19.39 8.25 22.43
CA ARG A 593 -18.60 7.65 21.33
C ARG A 593 -18.73 8.43 20.03
N THR A 594 -17.59 8.68 19.40
CA THR A 594 -17.50 9.15 18.01
C THR A 594 -16.97 8.02 17.16
N VAL A 595 -17.81 7.47 16.28
CA VAL A 595 -17.46 6.39 15.37
C VAL A 595 -17.04 6.97 14.03
N VAL A 596 -15.80 6.72 13.62
CA VAL A 596 -15.21 7.21 12.37
C VAL A 596 -14.99 6.03 11.43
N ILE A 597 -15.76 6.00 10.33
CA ILE A 597 -15.58 5.03 9.25
C ILE A 597 -14.99 5.77 8.06
N GLY A 598 -13.99 5.20 7.38
CA GLY A 598 -13.40 5.84 6.21
C GLY A 598 -12.75 4.85 5.26
N GLY A 599 -12.75 5.19 3.97
CA GLY A 599 -12.19 4.32 2.95
C GLY A 599 -12.84 4.49 1.58
N LYS A 600 -12.19 3.92 0.58
CA LYS A 600 -12.66 3.91 -0.81
C LYS A 600 -13.24 2.54 -1.17
N ALA A 601 -14.37 2.52 -1.87
CA ALA A 601 -14.88 1.33 -2.57
C ALA A 601 -14.32 1.30 -4.00
N ALA A 602 -14.04 0.11 -4.55
CA ALA A 602 -13.62 0.05 -5.97
C ALA A 602 -14.76 0.57 -6.87
N PRO A 603 -14.47 1.22 -8.02
CA PRO A 603 -15.51 1.88 -8.83
C PRO A 603 -16.63 0.94 -9.29
N GLY A 604 -16.28 -0.32 -9.61
CA GLY A 604 -17.24 -1.36 -10.00
C GLY A 604 -17.87 -2.14 -8.84
N TYR A 605 -17.47 -1.91 -7.59
CA TYR A 605 -17.94 -2.68 -6.44
C TYR A 605 -19.19 -2.05 -5.83
N TRP A 606 -20.33 -2.33 -6.47
CA TRP A 606 -21.61 -1.74 -6.13
C TRP A 606 -22.04 -1.96 -4.67
N LEU A 607 -21.88 -3.17 -4.14
CA LEU A 607 -22.28 -3.48 -2.76
C LEU A 607 -21.42 -2.72 -1.72
N ALA A 608 -20.11 -2.60 -1.94
CA ALA A 608 -19.25 -1.77 -1.11
C ALA A 608 -19.68 -0.28 -1.13
N LYS A 609 -20.11 0.24 -2.30
CA LYS A 609 -20.70 1.59 -2.39
C LYS A 609 -22.02 1.71 -1.62
N GLN A 610 -22.85 0.67 -1.59
CA GLN A 610 -24.06 0.66 -0.75
C GLN A 610 -23.73 0.71 0.74
N ILE A 611 -22.65 0.07 1.19
CA ILE A 611 -22.20 0.16 2.60
C ILE A 611 -21.75 1.58 2.96
N ILE A 612 -21.05 2.29 2.06
CA ILE A 612 -20.73 3.72 2.23
C ILE A 612 -22.01 4.54 2.37
N ARG A 613 -22.97 4.30 1.47
CA ARG A 613 -24.25 5.02 1.50
C ARG A 613 -25.05 4.78 2.76
N LEU A 614 -25.15 3.53 3.19
CA LEU A 614 -25.80 3.17 4.46
C LEU A 614 -25.11 3.86 5.63
N THR A 615 -23.78 3.91 5.64
CA THR A 615 -23.02 4.62 6.69
C THR A 615 -23.38 6.10 6.76
N CYS A 616 -23.48 6.76 5.59
CA CYS A 616 -23.84 8.18 5.51
C CYS A 616 -25.30 8.42 5.94
N ASP A 617 -26.25 7.57 5.52
CA ASP A 617 -27.66 7.67 5.91
C ASP A 617 -27.83 7.45 7.43
N VAL A 618 -27.16 6.45 8.00
CA VAL A 618 -27.15 6.20 9.45
C VAL A 618 -26.55 7.38 10.20
N ALA A 619 -25.43 7.93 9.72
CA ALA A 619 -24.82 9.11 10.30
C ALA A 619 -25.76 10.33 10.27
N LEU A 620 -26.47 10.54 9.16
CA LEU A 620 -27.45 11.62 9.03
C LEU A 620 -28.58 11.47 10.07
N THR A 621 -29.11 10.26 10.27
CA THR A 621 -30.14 10.03 11.29
C THR A 621 -29.61 10.25 12.71
N ILE A 622 -28.50 9.59 13.07
CA ILE A 622 -27.97 9.61 14.44
C ILE A 622 -27.48 11.01 14.83
N ASN A 623 -26.73 11.68 13.96
CA ASN A 623 -26.13 12.97 14.29
C ASN A 623 -27.16 14.09 14.46
N ASN A 624 -28.36 13.93 13.91
CA ASN A 624 -29.48 14.88 14.02
C ASN A 624 -30.52 14.49 15.09
N ASP A 625 -30.43 13.30 15.71
CA ASP A 625 -31.30 12.94 16.82
C ASP A 625 -30.83 13.63 18.11
N ARG A 626 -31.56 14.66 18.53
CA ARG A 626 -31.25 15.45 19.74
C ARG A 626 -31.20 14.64 21.03
N ALA A 627 -31.84 13.48 21.11
CA ALA A 627 -31.81 12.64 22.30
C ALA A 627 -30.54 11.77 22.40
N VAL A 628 -29.76 11.65 21.32
CA VAL A 628 -28.62 10.72 21.24
C VAL A 628 -27.33 11.40 20.78
N SER A 629 -27.43 12.46 19.99
CA SER A 629 -26.28 13.06 19.29
C SER A 629 -25.19 13.65 20.19
N ASP A 630 -25.46 13.85 21.48
CA ASP A 630 -24.49 14.22 22.52
C ASP A 630 -23.64 13.04 22.99
N ARG A 631 -24.15 11.80 22.85
CA ARG A 631 -23.53 10.56 23.33
C ARG A 631 -23.05 9.65 22.21
N LEU A 632 -23.58 9.79 20.99
CA LEU A 632 -23.16 9.01 19.84
C LEU A 632 -23.12 9.89 18.59
N LYS A 633 -21.94 9.95 17.96
CA LYS A 633 -21.73 10.54 16.64
C LYS A 633 -21.16 9.50 15.69
N VAL A 634 -21.54 9.60 14.42
CA VAL A 634 -21.00 8.77 13.34
C VAL A 634 -20.51 9.69 12.24
N VAL A 635 -19.27 9.49 11.77
CA VAL A 635 -18.70 10.30 10.70
C VAL A 635 -18.10 9.38 9.65
N PHE A 636 -18.48 9.60 8.40
CA PHE A 636 -17.76 9.01 7.27
C PHE A 636 -16.66 9.97 6.81
N LEU A 637 -15.39 9.57 6.92
CA LEU A 637 -14.25 10.38 6.47
C LEU A 637 -14.02 10.17 4.96
N PRO A 638 -14.30 11.18 4.10
CA PRO A 638 -14.09 11.07 2.67
C PRO A 638 -12.60 11.05 2.30
N ASN A 639 -12.33 10.53 1.10
CA ASN A 639 -11.02 10.55 0.44
C ASN A 639 -9.85 10.06 1.32
N TYR A 640 -10.05 8.98 2.06
CA TYR A 640 -8.99 8.42 2.90
C TYR A 640 -7.70 8.15 2.09
N ASN A 641 -6.59 8.74 2.54
CA ASN A 641 -5.25 8.72 1.96
C ASN A 641 -4.19 8.77 3.08
N VAL A 642 -2.91 8.97 2.76
CA VAL A 642 -1.84 8.96 3.78
C VAL A 642 -1.93 10.17 4.70
N SER A 643 -2.13 11.37 4.15
CA SER A 643 -2.29 12.59 4.96
C SER A 643 -3.47 12.50 5.94
N ASN A 644 -4.62 11.98 5.49
CA ASN A 644 -5.77 11.71 6.35
C ASN A 644 -5.43 10.69 7.46
N ALA A 645 -4.65 9.65 7.13
CA ALA A 645 -4.22 8.64 8.09
C ALA A 645 -3.25 9.20 9.15
N GLU A 646 -2.36 10.12 8.79
CA GLU A 646 -1.42 10.78 9.71
C GLU A 646 -2.14 11.60 10.80
N ILE A 647 -3.34 12.10 10.53
CA ILE A 647 -4.18 12.76 11.54
C ILE A 647 -5.06 11.75 12.28
N THR A 648 -5.65 10.80 11.54
CA THR A 648 -6.65 9.86 12.08
C THR A 648 -6.05 8.86 13.06
N ILE A 649 -4.87 8.32 12.77
CA ILE A 649 -4.26 7.26 13.58
C ILE A 649 -3.88 7.73 14.98
N PRO A 650 -3.17 8.87 15.16
CA PRO A 650 -2.87 9.41 16.49
C PRO A 650 -4.12 9.76 17.31
N GLY A 651 -5.22 10.16 16.64
CA GLY A 651 -6.47 10.53 17.30
C GLY A 651 -7.34 9.35 17.77
N ALA A 652 -7.07 8.12 17.35
CA ALA A 652 -7.91 6.97 17.71
C ALA A 652 -7.70 6.51 19.15
N ASN A 653 -8.79 6.15 19.83
CA ASN A 653 -8.75 5.37 21.07
C ASN A 653 -8.90 3.88 20.75
N LEU A 654 -9.93 3.52 19.99
CA LEU A 654 -10.22 2.15 19.60
C LEU A 654 -10.00 1.99 18.09
N SER A 655 -9.37 0.89 17.70
CA SER A 655 -9.07 0.55 16.32
C SER A 655 -9.78 -0.73 15.91
N GLU A 656 -10.67 -0.63 14.92
CA GLU A 656 -11.52 -1.71 14.41
C GLU A 656 -10.78 -2.58 13.37
N GLN A 657 -10.39 -3.79 13.79
CA GLN A 657 -9.64 -4.77 13.01
C GLN A 657 -10.43 -6.06 12.83
N ILE A 658 -11.64 -5.90 12.32
CA ILE A 658 -12.72 -6.87 12.41
C ILE A 658 -12.94 -7.69 11.13
N SER A 659 -11.90 -7.99 10.36
CA SER A 659 -12.07 -8.82 9.15
C SER A 659 -12.56 -10.24 9.52
N THR A 660 -13.26 -10.95 8.62
CA THR A 660 -13.63 -12.36 8.87
C THR A 660 -12.38 -13.21 9.04
N ALA A 661 -12.28 -14.03 10.09
CA ALA A 661 -11.07 -14.82 10.33
C ALA A 661 -10.69 -15.72 9.14
N GLY A 662 -9.42 -15.64 8.74
CA GLY A 662 -8.86 -16.32 7.57
C GLY A 662 -8.91 -15.52 6.26
N THR A 663 -9.33 -14.25 6.28
CA THR A 663 -9.44 -13.42 5.06
C THR A 663 -8.40 -12.29 4.99
N GLU A 664 -7.95 -11.75 6.12
CA GLU A 664 -6.88 -10.75 6.15
C GLU A 664 -5.51 -11.43 6.18
N ALA A 665 -4.69 -11.18 5.14
CA ALA A 665 -3.36 -11.75 5.06
C ALA A 665 -2.41 -11.24 6.17
N SER A 666 -2.56 -9.97 6.57
CA SER A 666 -1.73 -9.35 7.61
C SER A 666 -2.45 -8.11 8.16
N GLY A 667 -2.50 -7.04 7.37
CA GLY A 667 -2.95 -5.73 7.83
C GLY A 667 -1.80 -4.93 8.44
N THR A 668 -1.62 -3.70 7.96
CA THR A 668 -0.62 -2.75 8.51
C THR A 668 -1.27 -1.54 9.16
N GLY A 669 -2.59 -1.39 9.06
CA GLY A 669 -3.33 -0.34 9.76
C GLY A 669 -3.35 -0.58 11.27
N ASN A 670 -3.66 -1.81 11.68
CA ASN A 670 -3.60 -2.30 13.06
C ASN A 670 -2.25 -1.97 13.74
N MET A 671 -1.13 -2.21 13.05
CA MET A 671 0.21 -1.91 13.57
C MET A 671 0.39 -0.43 13.90
N LYS A 672 -0.09 0.46 13.02
CA LYS A 672 0.02 1.92 13.21
C LYS A 672 -0.85 2.41 14.36
N PHE A 673 -2.06 1.86 14.48
CA PHE A 673 -2.98 2.18 15.56
C PHE A 673 -2.41 1.78 16.92
N ALA A 674 -1.94 0.54 17.05
CA ALA A 674 -1.36 0.06 18.30
C ALA A 674 -0.09 0.86 18.67
N LEU A 675 0.77 1.17 17.69
CA LEU A 675 1.97 1.99 17.87
C LEU A 675 1.65 3.44 18.33
N ASN A 676 0.43 3.92 18.09
CA ASN A 676 -0.04 5.24 18.55
C ASN A 676 -0.96 5.14 19.79
N GLY A 677 -1.00 3.98 20.46
CA GLY A 677 -1.74 3.80 21.71
C GLY A 677 -3.25 3.67 21.53
N ALA A 678 -3.72 3.27 20.35
CA ALA A 678 -5.10 2.82 20.19
C ALA A 678 -5.19 1.33 20.54
N LEU A 679 -6.16 0.95 21.38
CA LEU A 679 -6.43 -0.45 21.67
C LEU A 679 -7.16 -1.09 20.48
N THR A 680 -6.81 -2.33 20.18
CA THR A 680 -7.44 -3.06 19.07
C THR A 680 -8.66 -3.81 19.57
N ILE A 681 -9.77 -3.70 18.83
CA ILE A 681 -10.85 -4.69 18.82
C ILE A 681 -10.80 -5.42 17.49
N GLY A 682 -10.76 -6.75 17.52
CA GLY A 682 -10.51 -7.51 16.31
C GLY A 682 -10.76 -9.00 16.43
N THR A 683 -10.76 -9.66 15.29
CA THR A 683 -10.76 -11.11 15.17
C THR A 683 -9.35 -11.68 15.29
N LEU A 684 -9.23 -12.98 15.56
CA LEU A 684 -7.98 -13.73 15.43
C LEU A 684 -7.66 -13.97 13.96
N ASP A 685 -7.24 -12.90 13.27
CA ASP A 685 -6.94 -12.89 11.84
C ASP A 685 -5.71 -12.01 11.53
N GLY A 686 -5.01 -12.34 10.44
CA GLY A 686 -3.83 -11.61 9.99
C GLY A 686 -2.83 -11.30 11.11
N ALA A 687 -2.36 -10.06 11.15
CA ALA A 687 -1.40 -9.57 12.13
C ALA A 687 -2.03 -9.27 13.51
N ASN A 688 -3.35 -9.39 13.70
CA ASN A 688 -3.94 -9.26 15.04
C ASN A 688 -3.46 -10.38 15.97
N ILE A 689 -3.15 -11.56 15.41
CA ILE A 689 -2.61 -12.71 16.16
C ILE A 689 -1.24 -12.34 16.72
N GLU A 690 -0.34 -11.87 15.85
CA GLU A 690 1.00 -11.45 16.25
C GLU A 690 0.93 -10.24 17.20
N ILE A 691 0.02 -9.28 16.97
CA ILE A 691 -0.17 -8.14 17.90
C ILE A 691 -0.61 -8.66 19.26
N LYS A 692 -1.57 -9.59 19.34
CA LYS A 692 -2.00 -10.21 20.59
C LYS A 692 -0.84 -10.91 21.32
N GLU A 693 -0.02 -11.66 20.59
CA GLU A 693 1.17 -12.34 21.13
C GLU A 693 2.15 -11.35 21.75
N GLU A 694 2.39 -10.21 21.08
CA GLU A 694 3.31 -9.18 21.57
C GLU A 694 2.72 -8.34 22.71
N VAL A 695 1.50 -7.80 22.56
CA VAL A 695 0.92 -6.88 23.55
C VAL A 695 0.36 -7.61 24.78
N GLY A 696 0.03 -8.90 24.64
CA GLY A 696 -0.57 -9.75 25.65
C GLY A 696 -2.11 -9.70 25.66
N ASP A 697 -2.71 -10.82 26.05
CA ASP A 697 -4.16 -11.09 26.01
C ASP A 697 -5.01 -10.04 26.73
N ASP A 698 -4.48 -9.47 27.81
CA ASP A 698 -5.19 -8.46 28.58
C ASP A 698 -5.26 -7.10 27.87
N ASN A 699 -4.43 -6.85 26.86
CA ASN A 699 -4.24 -5.53 26.25
C ASN A 699 -4.86 -5.40 24.85
N ILE A 700 -5.70 -6.36 24.45
CA ILE A 700 -6.41 -6.39 23.16
C ILE A 700 -7.80 -7.01 23.34
N PHE A 701 -8.78 -6.56 22.55
CA PHE A 701 -10.15 -7.06 22.61
C PHE A 701 -10.42 -8.03 21.45
N ILE A 702 -10.31 -9.32 21.71
CA ILE A 702 -10.53 -10.37 20.70
C ILE A 702 -11.95 -10.93 20.77
N PHE A 703 -12.58 -11.09 19.61
CA PHE A 703 -13.92 -11.68 19.47
C PHE A 703 -14.07 -12.52 18.20
N GLY A 704 -15.24 -13.13 18.06
CA GLY A 704 -15.68 -13.81 16.83
C GLY A 704 -15.13 -15.22 16.67
N LEU A 705 -15.55 -15.86 15.58
CA LEU A 705 -15.11 -17.19 15.19
C LEU A 705 -13.63 -17.19 14.78
N THR A 706 -12.89 -18.25 15.12
CA THR A 706 -11.56 -18.50 14.53
C THR A 706 -11.68 -19.01 13.08
N THR A 707 -10.58 -18.99 12.33
CA THR A 707 -10.51 -19.52 10.95
C THR A 707 -11.07 -20.95 10.83
N GLU A 708 -10.74 -21.81 11.79
CA GLU A 708 -11.21 -23.20 11.85
C GLU A 708 -12.71 -23.26 12.14
N GLN A 709 -13.20 -22.42 13.06
CA GLN A 709 -14.61 -22.33 13.40
C GLN A 709 -15.46 -21.76 12.26
N VAL A 710 -14.95 -20.79 11.50
CA VAL A 710 -15.60 -20.28 10.28
C VAL A 710 -15.75 -21.41 9.27
N THR A 711 -14.68 -22.17 9.02
CA THR A 711 -14.68 -23.30 8.10
C THR A 711 -15.69 -24.38 8.52
N GLU A 712 -15.67 -24.77 9.80
CA GLU A 712 -16.57 -25.78 10.34
C GLU A 712 -18.03 -25.31 10.35
N THR A 713 -18.28 -24.04 10.66
CA THR A 713 -19.62 -23.44 10.63
C THR A 713 -20.21 -23.49 9.22
N LYS A 714 -19.44 -23.10 8.20
CA LYS A 714 -19.85 -23.22 6.79
C LYS A 714 -20.14 -24.68 6.42
N ARG A 715 -19.23 -25.60 6.79
CA ARG A 715 -19.36 -27.03 6.49
C ARG A 715 -20.60 -27.68 7.10
N ARG A 716 -21.03 -27.24 8.29
CA ARG A 716 -22.24 -27.74 8.97
C ARG A 716 -23.56 -27.23 8.37
N GLY A 717 -23.52 -26.43 7.30
CA GLY A 717 -24.71 -25.85 6.70
C GLY A 717 -25.21 -24.64 7.49
N TYR A 718 -24.33 -23.68 7.73
CA TYR A 718 -24.65 -22.38 8.32
C TYR A 718 -25.93 -21.78 7.69
N ASN A 719 -26.86 -21.34 8.56
CA ASN A 719 -28.10 -20.72 8.12
C ASN A 719 -28.29 -19.36 8.80
N PRO A 720 -28.14 -18.24 8.07
CA PRO A 720 -28.28 -16.90 8.63
C PRO A 720 -29.65 -16.62 9.23
N TRP A 721 -30.73 -17.20 8.69
CA TRP A 721 -32.08 -17.03 9.21
C TRP A 721 -32.22 -17.51 10.65
N LYS A 722 -31.63 -18.66 10.96
CA LYS A 722 -31.66 -19.22 12.33
C LYS A 722 -30.92 -18.34 13.32
N VAL A 723 -29.81 -17.71 12.91
CA VAL A 723 -29.07 -16.79 13.80
C VAL A 723 -29.95 -15.62 14.20
N VAL A 724 -30.64 -15.02 13.21
CA VAL A 724 -31.51 -13.86 13.43
C VAL A 724 -32.76 -14.21 14.25
N GLU A 725 -33.34 -15.40 14.06
CA GLU A 725 -34.48 -15.87 14.85
C GLU A 725 -34.18 -15.99 16.35
N HIS A 726 -32.92 -16.27 16.71
CA HIS A 726 -32.49 -16.46 18.10
C HIS A 726 -31.90 -15.18 18.75
N ASP A 727 -31.76 -14.09 17.99
CA ASP A 727 -31.20 -12.82 18.47
C ASP A 727 -32.13 -11.64 18.14
N ALA A 728 -32.94 -11.25 19.12
CA ALA A 728 -33.93 -10.19 18.97
C ALA A 728 -33.31 -8.81 18.68
N ASP A 729 -32.11 -8.55 19.21
CA ASP A 729 -31.39 -7.31 18.97
C ASP A 729 -30.88 -7.26 17.52
N LEU A 730 -30.29 -8.36 17.05
CA LEU A 730 -29.83 -8.51 15.67
C LEU A 730 -31.00 -8.34 14.68
N LYS A 731 -32.11 -9.03 14.94
CA LYS A 731 -33.34 -8.90 14.13
C LYS A 731 -33.77 -7.44 14.02
N ARG A 732 -33.80 -6.73 15.13
CA ARG A 732 -34.20 -5.32 15.15
C ARG A 732 -33.26 -4.43 14.33
N VAL A 733 -31.95 -4.63 14.44
CA VAL A 733 -30.97 -3.87 13.63
C VAL A 733 -31.22 -4.09 12.14
N LEU A 734 -31.43 -5.35 11.73
CA LEU A 734 -31.73 -5.70 10.34
C LEU A 734 -33.06 -5.12 9.87
N ASP A 735 -34.10 -5.16 10.72
CA ASP A 735 -35.39 -4.55 10.44
C ASP A 735 -35.24 -3.03 10.24
N MET A 736 -34.42 -2.33 11.03
CA MET A 736 -34.15 -0.90 10.82
C MET A 736 -33.43 -0.63 9.50
N ILE A 737 -32.44 -1.45 9.12
CA ILE A 737 -31.74 -1.30 7.84
C ILE A 737 -32.69 -1.51 6.65
N THR A 738 -33.61 -2.48 6.76
CA THR A 738 -34.40 -2.96 5.62
C THR A 738 -35.83 -2.38 5.52
N SER A 739 -36.36 -1.78 6.59
CA SER A 739 -37.70 -1.17 6.63
C SER A 739 -37.76 0.26 6.10
N GLY A 740 -36.64 0.81 5.63
CA GLY A 740 -36.55 2.20 5.21
C GLY A 740 -36.39 3.20 6.35
N PHE A 741 -36.08 2.75 7.58
CA PHE A 741 -35.87 3.65 8.72
C PHE A 741 -34.82 4.75 8.43
N PHE A 742 -33.71 4.36 7.79
CA PHE A 742 -32.63 5.28 7.39
C PHE A 742 -32.84 5.89 5.99
N SER A 743 -33.85 5.44 5.25
CA SER A 743 -34.13 5.87 3.87
C SER A 743 -35.63 5.94 3.58
N PRO A 744 -36.40 6.80 4.30
CA PRO A 744 -37.87 6.77 4.25
C PRO A 744 -38.46 7.06 2.87
N GLN A 745 -37.73 7.79 2.01
CA GLN A 745 -38.14 8.05 0.62
C GLN A 745 -37.88 6.87 -0.32
N GLN A 746 -37.06 5.89 0.09
CA GLN A 746 -36.69 4.71 -0.69
C GLN A 746 -36.59 3.50 0.25
N VAL A 747 -37.75 2.98 0.66
CA VAL A 747 -37.86 1.91 1.67
C VAL A 747 -36.99 0.69 1.34
N ASN A 748 -36.93 0.31 0.07
CA ASN A 748 -36.19 -0.88 -0.39
C ASN A 748 -34.72 -0.60 -0.76
N ARG A 749 -34.16 0.58 -0.44
CA ARG A 749 -32.80 0.98 -0.86
C ARG A 749 -31.74 -0.06 -0.50
N TYR A 750 -31.86 -0.67 0.68
CA TYR A 750 -30.87 -1.60 1.23
C TYR A 750 -31.28 -3.07 1.13
N SER A 751 -32.21 -3.42 0.24
CA SER A 751 -32.63 -4.82 0.03
C SER A 751 -31.45 -5.70 -0.37
N ALA A 752 -30.53 -5.21 -1.20
CA ALA A 752 -29.39 -6.04 -1.63
C ALA A 752 -28.43 -6.38 -0.48
N ILE A 753 -28.29 -5.51 0.54
CA ILE A 753 -27.50 -5.84 1.74
C ILE A 753 -28.16 -7.01 2.48
N ARG A 754 -29.49 -6.99 2.61
CA ARG A 754 -30.27 -8.11 3.15
C ARG A 754 -30.06 -9.37 2.30
N ASP A 755 -30.25 -9.26 0.99
CA ASP A 755 -30.18 -10.41 0.09
C ASP A 755 -28.78 -11.06 0.15
N THR A 756 -27.70 -10.28 0.25
CA THR A 756 -26.34 -10.83 0.47
C THR A 756 -26.20 -11.56 1.81
N LEU A 757 -26.78 -11.03 2.89
CA LEU A 757 -26.69 -11.65 4.22
C LEU A 757 -27.56 -12.91 4.34
N PHE A 758 -28.67 -13.00 3.64
CA PHE A 758 -29.59 -14.14 3.74
C PHE A 758 -29.48 -15.10 2.55
N ASP A 759 -29.77 -14.61 1.34
CA ASP A 759 -29.78 -15.43 0.12
C ASP A 759 -28.34 -15.72 -0.36
N GLY A 760 -27.42 -14.79 -0.15
CA GLY A 760 -25.97 -14.97 -0.34
C GLY A 760 -25.29 -15.77 0.78
N GLY A 761 -26.06 -16.18 1.81
CA GLY A 761 -25.59 -17.06 2.88
C GLY A 761 -24.64 -16.43 3.90
N ASP A 762 -24.56 -15.10 3.96
CA ASP A 762 -23.66 -14.35 4.86
C ASP A 762 -22.22 -14.91 4.80
N GLN A 763 -21.65 -14.87 3.58
CA GLN A 763 -20.33 -15.40 3.26
C GLN A 763 -19.23 -14.99 4.26
N TYR A 764 -19.35 -13.81 4.86
CA TYR A 764 -18.37 -13.19 5.74
C TYR A 764 -18.73 -13.23 7.23
N MET A 765 -19.71 -14.06 7.62
CA MET A 765 -20.06 -14.30 9.03
C MET A 765 -20.39 -13.00 9.80
N VAL A 766 -21.00 -12.03 9.12
CA VAL A 766 -21.44 -10.76 9.72
C VAL A 766 -22.50 -11.03 10.79
N LEU A 767 -23.47 -11.90 10.49
CA LEU A 767 -24.54 -12.22 11.43
C LEU A 767 -24.04 -13.14 12.54
N ALA A 768 -23.20 -14.12 12.19
CA ALA A 768 -22.67 -15.08 13.14
C ALA A 768 -21.81 -14.41 14.23
N ASP A 769 -20.97 -13.43 13.87
CA ASP A 769 -20.09 -12.77 14.83
C ASP A 769 -20.75 -11.60 15.58
N PHE A 770 -21.94 -11.14 15.15
CA PHE A 770 -22.61 -9.96 15.70
C PHE A 770 -22.71 -9.97 17.23
N ARG A 771 -23.20 -11.07 17.82
CA ARG A 771 -23.39 -11.16 19.28
C ARG A 771 -22.06 -11.06 20.04
N SER A 772 -21.05 -11.81 19.61
CA SER A 772 -19.72 -11.76 20.25
C SER A 772 -19.04 -10.40 20.11
N TYR A 773 -19.29 -9.69 19.01
CA TYR A 773 -18.78 -8.35 18.77
C TYR A 773 -19.39 -7.34 19.74
N ILE A 774 -20.71 -7.29 19.88
CA ILE A 774 -21.38 -6.35 20.80
C ILE A 774 -21.05 -6.62 22.28
N GLU A 775 -20.90 -7.89 22.67
CA GLU A 775 -20.46 -8.27 24.01
C GLU A 775 -19.02 -7.79 24.29
N THR A 776 -18.17 -7.82 23.28
CA THR A 776 -16.79 -7.35 23.39
C THR A 776 -16.73 -5.82 23.41
N GLN A 777 -17.58 -5.13 22.64
CA GLN A 777 -17.76 -3.68 22.71
C GLN A 777 -18.24 -3.22 24.10
N ALA A 778 -19.05 -4.02 24.80
CA ALA A 778 -19.41 -3.74 26.19
C ALA A 778 -18.20 -3.81 27.14
N LYS A 779 -17.24 -4.71 26.90
CA LYS A 779 -15.97 -4.76 27.66
C LYS A 779 -15.08 -3.55 27.37
N VAL A 780 -15.11 -3.05 26.13
CA VAL A 780 -14.43 -1.80 25.75
C VAL A 780 -14.98 -0.63 26.55
N ASP A 781 -16.32 -0.48 26.61
CA ASP A 781 -16.97 0.56 27.42
C ASP A 781 -16.63 0.41 28.91
N ALA A 782 -16.63 -0.82 29.44
CA ALA A 782 -16.26 -1.07 30.83
C ALA A 782 -14.83 -0.60 31.16
N LEU A 783 -13.85 -0.90 30.28
CA LEU A 783 -12.47 -0.46 30.49
C LEU A 783 -12.32 1.06 30.34
N TYR A 784 -12.98 1.69 29.36
CA TYR A 784 -12.80 3.11 29.09
C TYR A 784 -13.32 4.02 30.21
N ARG A 785 -14.23 3.52 31.05
CA ARG A 785 -14.66 4.22 32.28
C ARG A 785 -13.56 4.33 33.33
N ASP A 786 -12.47 3.57 33.18
CA ASP A 786 -11.25 3.66 33.99
C ASP A 786 -10.11 4.22 33.13
N PRO A 787 -9.89 5.55 33.13
CA PRO A 787 -8.88 6.19 32.30
C PRO A 787 -7.45 5.75 32.61
N ASP A 788 -7.16 5.38 33.87
CA ASP A 788 -5.85 4.92 34.29
C ASP A 788 -5.58 3.51 33.76
N ALA A 789 -6.55 2.60 33.91
CA ALA A 789 -6.44 1.25 33.36
C ALA A 789 -6.36 1.29 31.82
N TRP A 790 -7.15 2.14 31.16
CA TRP A 790 -7.07 2.32 29.71
C TRP A 790 -5.69 2.81 29.28
N ALA A 791 -5.18 3.88 29.90
CA ALA A 791 -3.88 4.46 29.59
C ALA A 791 -2.74 3.46 29.78
N ARG A 792 -2.77 2.71 30.89
CA ARG A 792 -1.81 1.62 31.15
C ARG A 792 -1.76 0.62 30.00
N LYS A 793 -2.91 0.12 29.54
CA LYS A 793 -2.97 -0.85 28.43
C LYS A 793 -2.54 -0.24 27.09
N ALA A 794 -2.87 1.04 26.86
CA ALA A 794 -2.46 1.76 25.67
C ALA A 794 -0.93 1.96 25.61
N ILE A 795 -0.30 2.30 26.74
CA ILE A 795 1.16 2.42 26.85
C ILE A 795 1.83 1.06 26.62
N LEU A 796 1.29 -0.02 27.20
CA LEU A 796 1.81 -1.37 26.97
C LEU A 796 1.69 -1.80 25.49
N ASN A 797 0.63 -1.37 24.79
CA ASN A 797 0.58 -1.54 23.33
C ASN A 797 1.76 -0.81 22.68
N VAL A 798 1.96 0.49 22.92
CA VAL A 798 3.09 1.23 22.33
C VAL A 798 4.44 0.56 22.64
N ALA A 799 4.67 0.17 23.89
CA ALA A 799 5.91 -0.43 24.37
C ALA A 799 6.26 -1.75 23.67
N ARG A 800 5.25 -2.54 23.29
CA ARG A 800 5.40 -3.91 22.78
C ARG A 800 5.28 -4.03 21.25
N MET A 801 5.33 -2.91 20.53
CA MET A 801 5.17 -2.93 19.06
C MET A 801 6.49 -3.02 18.27
N GLY A 802 7.62 -3.30 18.94
CA GLY A 802 8.95 -3.37 18.33
C GLY A 802 9.04 -4.32 17.13
N LEU A 803 8.40 -5.49 17.20
CA LEU A 803 8.38 -6.51 16.13
C LEU A 803 7.84 -5.96 14.79
N PHE A 804 6.96 -4.97 14.83
CA PHE A 804 6.21 -4.46 13.67
C PHE A 804 6.89 -3.30 12.94
N SER A 805 8.16 -3.01 13.25
CA SER A 805 8.95 -2.11 12.42
C SER A 805 9.21 -2.72 11.04
N SER A 806 9.03 -1.91 9.98
CA SER A 806 9.46 -2.32 8.64
C SER A 806 10.97 -2.51 8.51
N ASP A 807 11.76 -1.97 9.45
CA ASP A 807 13.21 -2.18 9.48
C ASP A 807 13.55 -3.65 9.71
N ARG A 808 12.87 -4.28 10.67
CA ARG A 808 12.99 -5.71 10.95
C ARG A 808 12.61 -6.53 9.72
N SER A 809 11.49 -6.20 9.07
CA SER A 809 11.08 -6.88 7.83
C SER A 809 12.17 -6.77 6.76
N ILE A 810 12.72 -5.58 6.52
CA ILE A 810 13.79 -5.38 5.52
C ILE A 810 15.07 -6.13 5.89
N GLN A 811 15.46 -6.16 7.15
CA GLN A 811 16.63 -6.93 7.60
C GLN A 811 16.42 -8.44 7.38
N THR A 812 15.22 -8.97 7.65
CA THR A 812 14.86 -10.36 7.34
C THR A 812 14.91 -10.62 5.84
N TYR A 813 14.28 -9.78 5.01
CA TYR A 813 14.34 -9.90 3.55
C TYR A 813 15.78 -9.88 3.04
N ALA A 814 16.59 -8.92 3.49
CA ALA A 814 17.98 -8.77 3.06
C ALA A 814 18.81 -10.02 3.39
N LYS A 815 18.64 -10.58 4.59
CA LYS A 815 19.40 -11.74 5.05
C LYS A 815 18.92 -13.07 4.47
N GLU A 816 17.61 -13.31 4.47
CA GLU A 816 17.05 -14.64 4.19
C GLU A 816 16.62 -14.85 2.74
N ILE A 817 16.38 -13.75 2.01
CA ILE A 817 15.81 -13.79 0.66
C ILE A 817 16.77 -13.16 -0.36
N TRP A 818 17.18 -11.91 -0.15
CA TRP A 818 17.92 -11.16 -1.17
C TRP A 818 19.43 -11.38 -1.15
N GLY A 819 20.01 -11.75 0.00
CA GLY A 819 21.47 -11.79 0.19
C GLY A 819 22.11 -10.42 0.03
N ALA A 820 21.42 -9.36 0.44
CA ALA A 820 21.87 -7.98 0.31
C ALA A 820 22.51 -7.48 1.60
N GLU A 821 23.56 -6.67 1.47
CA GLU A 821 24.30 -6.08 2.60
C GLU A 821 24.16 -4.54 2.59
N PRO A 822 24.21 -3.89 3.76
CA PRO A 822 24.28 -2.44 3.84
C PRO A 822 25.53 -1.89 3.14
N MET A 823 25.39 -0.74 2.49
CA MET A 823 26.50 -0.02 1.85
C MET A 823 27.34 0.73 2.89
N ASP A 824 28.65 0.81 2.65
CA ASP A 824 29.59 1.61 3.44
C ASP A 824 29.73 3.02 2.84
N ILE A 825 29.07 4.03 3.41
CA ILE A 825 29.00 5.41 2.85
C ILE A 825 29.40 6.44 3.90
#